data_AF-A0A349JV22-F1
#
_entry.id   AF-A0A349JV22-F1
#
_cell.length_a   1.000
_cell.length_b   1.000
_cell.length_c   1.000
_cell.angle_alpha   90.00
_cell.angle_beta   90.00
_cell.angle_gamma   90.00
#
_symmetry.space_group_name_H-M   'P 1'
#
loop_
_entity.id
_entity.type
_entity.pdbx_description
1 polymer ?
#
loop_
_entity_poly.entity_id
_entity_poly.type
_entity_poly.pdbx_seq_one_letter_code
_entity_poly.pdbx_strand_id
1 'polypeptide(L)'
;MKDPKHWDRQLLATTCTDTVTRLVAEACLRRADEEIRMSKTVRWFILAGLVLLAIAFGTRFAPTSTTPEGLERVELSGVVMGSSGPEAGVWVVAETSDLGTGFQKIVVTDDDGRFLVPDLPEANYDVWVRGYGLADSPPKPAQPSEDVTISVHDAASPQEAAKIYPANYWYSLLHVPPASEFPGTGPDGNGIPPTMRTQAHWRSALNDGCRLCHQMGNPPTREILYAPFEDAGGEAEPVLRTWAHAEDLGGGQVVFESMEDAWDYRLQLDGLMYATLNRMGRERALEMFADWTKRVMGGEVPPTPPRPQGIERNVVLTMWDWGASGSYLHDLVSTDKRDPTLYAGAPVYGADLRRGMLTVMDPVANTVDEMQIPVQEGFSAGGSYNGGILNGARSPFWGDAVPLYRSISVHNPMMDHRNRVWMTSAIRATRNQPDWCRDGSDHPSARYFPMNSSSRQISMYDIDTETFSLVDSCFSTHHLQFSEDEDHTLWFSGDTQVIGWLNTRLWDETGDEKISQGWCPTVIDTNGDGRITRPWNEGRQAFDPSRDLRTRGFAYGINYNPADGSIWFARRGTPGAIYRFEAGENPPETCITEIYEPPFEIPEVDADQWGHDPRGVDLDRDGVVWTALSGSGHLASFDRSK
;
A
#
# COMPACT_ATOMS: atom_id res chain seq x y z
N MET A 1 -11.35 21.77 -44.90
CA MET A 1 -12.36 21.62 -45.97
C MET A 1 -13.56 20.88 -45.39
N LYS A 2 -14.70 21.57 -45.33
CA LYS A 2 -16.11 21.11 -45.31
C LYS A 2 -16.55 19.97 -44.36
N ASP A 3 -17.08 20.39 -43.21
CA ASP A 3 -18.51 20.39 -42.79
C ASP A 3 -19.39 19.12 -42.98
N PRO A 4 -20.05 18.60 -41.92
CA PRO A 4 -21.00 17.49 -41.92
C PRO A 4 -22.45 17.91 -42.24
N LYS A 5 -23.31 16.94 -42.59
CA LYS A 5 -24.72 17.17 -42.89
C LYS A 5 -25.60 17.24 -41.64
N HIS A 6 -26.26 18.38 -41.50
CA HIS A 6 -27.46 18.67 -40.71
C HIS A 6 -28.63 17.71 -40.95
N TRP A 7 -29.40 17.49 -39.88
CA TRP A 7 -30.87 17.39 -39.94
C TRP A 7 -31.50 18.39 -38.94
N ASP A 8 -32.22 19.31 -39.56
CA ASP A 8 -33.34 20.20 -39.22
C ASP A 8 -33.73 20.69 -37.81
N ARG A 9 -34.04 22.00 -37.82
CA ARG A 9 -34.78 22.84 -36.87
C ARG A 9 -36.28 22.87 -37.23
N GLN A 10 -37.15 23.07 -36.23
CA GLN A 10 -38.23 24.09 -36.22
C GLN A 10 -38.92 24.11 -34.83
N LEU A 11 -38.79 25.20 -34.05
CA LEU A 11 -39.76 26.31 -33.82
C LEU A 11 -41.07 25.85 -33.13
N LEU A 12 -41.67 26.47 -32.10
CA LEU A 12 -41.63 27.85 -31.58
C LEU A 12 -42.29 27.91 -30.18
N ALA A 13 -42.05 29.02 -29.48
CA ALA A 13 -42.48 29.36 -28.13
C ALA A 13 -43.97 29.74 -27.95
N THR A 14 -44.34 29.89 -26.67
CA THR A 14 -45.44 30.68 -26.07
C THR A 14 -46.88 30.16 -26.15
N THR A 15 -47.41 29.65 -25.02
CA THR A 15 -48.46 30.27 -24.17
C THR A 15 -49.07 29.23 -23.23
N CYS A 16 -48.99 29.42 -21.91
CA CYS A 16 -50.10 29.19 -20.96
C CYS A 16 -49.65 29.49 -19.52
N THR A 17 -50.17 30.60 -19.04
CA THR A 17 -50.29 31.14 -17.68
C THR A 17 -50.74 30.14 -16.61
N ASP A 18 -49.96 30.05 -15.53
CA ASP A 18 -50.32 30.51 -14.18
C ASP A 18 -51.62 29.99 -13.50
N THR A 19 -51.88 28.68 -13.51
CA THR A 19 -52.97 28.11 -12.68
C THR A 19 -52.65 26.77 -11.99
N VAL A 20 -51.59 26.06 -12.40
CA VAL A 20 -51.29 24.71 -11.87
C VAL A 20 -50.46 24.76 -10.57
N THR A 21 -49.69 25.81 -10.34
CA THR A 21 -48.83 25.94 -9.13
C THR A 21 -49.60 26.36 -7.87
N ARG A 22 -50.86 26.80 -8.00
CA ARG A 22 -51.66 27.32 -6.88
C ARG A 22 -52.55 26.27 -6.19
N LEU A 23 -52.84 25.15 -6.86
CA LEU A 23 -53.65 24.05 -6.31
C LEU A 23 -52.81 22.97 -5.59
N VAL A 24 -51.51 22.87 -5.90
CA VAL A 24 -50.59 21.94 -5.21
C VAL A 24 -50.08 22.54 -3.89
N ALA A 25 -49.98 23.87 -3.79
CA ALA A 25 -49.54 24.56 -2.58
C ALA A 25 -50.59 24.58 -1.45
N GLU A 26 -51.89 24.56 -1.76
CA GLU A 26 -52.96 24.50 -0.74
C GLU A 26 -53.22 23.09 -0.19
N ALA A 27 -52.73 22.04 -0.86
CA ALA A 27 -52.86 20.64 -0.42
C ALA A 27 -51.71 20.21 0.54
N CYS A 28 -50.52 20.80 0.41
CA CYS A 28 -49.38 20.52 1.30
C CYS A 28 -49.46 21.25 2.65
N LEU A 29 -50.14 22.39 2.73
CA LEU A 29 -50.25 23.19 3.96
C LEU A 29 -51.42 22.81 4.88
N ARG A 30 -52.28 21.85 4.49
CA ARG A 30 -53.37 21.32 5.33
C ARG A 30 -53.07 19.99 6.03
N ARG A 31 -51.87 19.45 5.86
CA ARG A 31 -51.46 18.17 6.48
C ARG A 31 -50.47 18.33 7.65
N ALA A 32 -50.15 19.55 8.03
CA ALA A 32 -49.20 19.88 9.09
C ALA A 32 -49.85 20.41 10.39
N ASP A 33 -51.17 20.28 10.56
CA ASP A 33 -51.89 20.91 11.70
C ASP A 33 -52.89 19.98 12.44
N GLU A 34 -52.62 18.67 12.47
CA GLU A 34 -53.35 17.73 13.34
C GLU A 34 -52.41 16.77 14.11
N GLU A 35 -51.37 17.32 14.74
CA GLU A 35 -50.81 16.72 15.95
C GLU A 35 -51.56 17.23 17.18
N ILE A 36 -51.75 16.33 18.17
CA ILE A 36 -52.31 16.53 19.51
C ILE A 36 -53.82 16.21 19.66
N ARG A 37 -54.14 14.91 19.77
CA ARG A 37 -54.86 14.31 20.93
C ARG A 37 -55.18 12.82 20.68
N MET A 38 -54.30 11.92 21.13
CA MET A 38 -54.66 10.50 21.29
C MET A 38 -54.52 10.10 22.76
N SER A 39 -55.62 9.61 23.33
CA SER A 39 -55.74 9.27 24.76
C SER A 39 -54.92 8.03 25.12
N LYS A 40 -54.51 7.96 26.40
CA LYS A 40 -53.58 6.95 26.97
C LYS A 40 -54.04 5.49 26.85
N THR A 41 -55.26 5.23 26.39
CA THR A 41 -55.86 3.90 26.29
C THR A 41 -55.48 3.16 25.00
N VAL A 42 -55.00 3.85 23.96
CA VAL A 42 -54.63 3.23 22.66
C VAL A 42 -53.18 2.70 22.64
N ARG A 43 -52.30 3.22 23.51
CA ARG A 43 -50.90 2.77 23.61
C ARG A 43 -50.74 1.33 24.12
N TRP A 44 -51.70 0.81 24.88
CA TRP A 44 -51.64 -0.56 25.41
C TRP A 44 -52.01 -1.64 24.39
N PHE A 45 -52.85 -1.32 23.39
CA PHE A 45 -53.24 -2.30 22.36
C PHE A 45 -52.19 -2.45 21.26
N ILE A 46 -51.38 -1.41 21.00
CA ILE A 46 -50.32 -1.47 19.99
C ILE A 46 -49.11 -2.27 20.49
N LEU A 47 -48.75 -2.18 21.79
CA LEU A 47 -47.66 -2.98 22.35
C LEU A 47 -47.98 -4.48 22.46
N ALA A 48 -49.24 -4.84 22.78
CA ALA A 48 -49.63 -6.25 22.87
C ALA A 48 -49.70 -6.95 21.50
N GLY A 49 -50.03 -6.21 20.42
CA GLY A 49 -50.03 -6.73 19.05
C GLY A 49 -48.63 -6.99 18.49
N LEU A 50 -47.63 -6.18 18.87
CA LEU A 50 -46.25 -6.32 18.38
C LEU A 50 -45.49 -7.49 19.02
N VAL A 51 -45.78 -7.84 20.28
CA VAL A 51 -45.14 -8.99 20.96
C VAL A 51 -45.67 -10.33 20.44
N LEU A 52 -46.93 -10.40 19.98
CA LEU A 52 -47.51 -11.62 19.40
C LEU A 52 -47.08 -11.85 17.95
N LEU A 53 -46.69 -10.80 17.20
CA LEU A 53 -46.14 -10.95 15.85
C LEU A 53 -44.65 -11.41 15.86
N ALA A 54 -43.89 -11.05 16.89
CA ALA A 54 -42.48 -11.43 17.03
C ALA A 54 -42.26 -12.91 17.39
N ILE A 55 -43.26 -13.59 17.98
CA ILE A 55 -43.17 -15.01 18.37
C ILE A 55 -43.59 -15.95 17.21
N ALA A 56 -44.29 -15.45 16.19
CA ALA A 56 -44.74 -16.25 15.05
C ALA A 56 -43.75 -16.33 13.86
N PHE A 57 -42.67 -15.53 13.86
CA PHE A 57 -41.65 -15.51 12.80
C PHE A 57 -40.26 -15.99 13.25
N GLY A 58 -40.16 -16.63 14.41
CA GLY A 58 -38.92 -17.17 14.98
C GLY A 58 -38.42 -18.49 14.37
N THR A 59 -38.58 -18.70 13.06
CA THR A 59 -38.00 -19.87 12.37
C THR A 59 -37.31 -19.46 11.07
N ARG A 60 -35.97 -19.54 11.11
CA ARG A 60 -35.01 -19.59 9.98
C ARG A 60 -35.13 -18.48 8.92
N PHE A 61 -34.49 -17.34 9.21
CA PHE A 61 -33.84 -16.57 8.15
C PHE A 61 -32.34 -16.80 8.26
N ALA A 62 -31.83 -17.75 7.46
CA ALA A 62 -30.47 -17.63 6.98
C ALA A 62 -30.45 -16.39 6.05
N PRO A 63 -29.41 -15.55 6.09
CA PRO A 63 -29.29 -14.49 5.10
C PRO A 63 -29.19 -15.14 3.72
N THR A 64 -30.25 -15.00 2.93
CA THR A 64 -30.16 -15.23 1.48
C THR A 64 -29.27 -14.11 0.94
N SER A 65 -28.04 -14.48 0.58
CA SER A 65 -27.22 -13.69 -0.31
C SER A 65 -27.99 -13.48 -1.60
N THR A 66 -28.52 -12.28 -1.80
CA THR A 66 -28.99 -11.83 -3.10
C THR A 66 -27.74 -11.62 -3.95
N THR A 67 -27.33 -12.68 -4.65
CA THR A 67 -26.36 -12.61 -5.73
C THR A 67 -26.91 -11.67 -6.82
N PRO A 68 -26.12 -10.73 -7.35
CA PRO A 68 -26.53 -9.94 -8.51
C PRO A 68 -27.00 -10.86 -9.64
N GLU A 69 -28.17 -10.58 -10.22
CA GLU A 69 -28.69 -11.26 -11.40
C GLU A 69 -27.69 -11.11 -12.55
N GLY A 70 -27.07 -12.21 -13.01
CA GLY A 70 -26.21 -12.21 -14.21
C GLY A 70 -24.94 -13.06 -14.17
N LEU A 71 -24.51 -13.56 -13.01
CA LEU A 71 -23.39 -14.50 -12.90
C LEU A 71 -23.93 -15.93 -12.76
N GLU A 72 -23.89 -16.73 -13.83
CA GLU A 72 -23.92 -18.18 -13.65
C GLU A 72 -22.71 -18.54 -12.80
N ARG A 73 -22.96 -19.05 -11.58
CA ARG A 73 -21.90 -19.49 -10.68
C ARG A 73 -21.35 -20.80 -11.19
N VAL A 74 -20.31 -20.71 -12.00
CA VAL A 74 -19.62 -21.87 -12.53
C VAL A 74 -18.52 -22.24 -11.54
N GLU A 75 -18.66 -23.41 -10.93
CA GLU A 75 -17.77 -23.90 -9.88
C GLU A 75 -16.89 -25.01 -10.45
N LEU A 76 -15.61 -25.04 -10.10
CA LEU A 76 -14.75 -26.20 -10.33
C LEU A 76 -14.59 -26.93 -8.99
N SER A 77 -14.89 -28.21 -8.95
CA SER A 77 -14.80 -28.99 -7.71
C SER A 77 -13.97 -30.25 -7.90
N GLY A 78 -13.60 -30.90 -6.81
CA GLY A 78 -12.90 -32.16 -6.92
C GLY A 78 -12.29 -32.64 -5.62
N VAL A 79 -11.38 -33.60 -5.76
CA VAL A 79 -10.66 -34.22 -4.64
C VAL A 79 -9.18 -34.34 -4.99
N VAL A 80 -8.33 -34.00 -4.03
CA VAL A 80 -6.89 -34.25 -4.08
C VAL A 80 -6.57 -35.54 -3.34
N MET A 81 -5.83 -36.43 -4.01
CA MET A 81 -5.42 -37.72 -3.48
C MET A 81 -3.89 -37.77 -3.36
N GLY A 82 -3.39 -37.95 -2.14
CA GLY A 82 -1.99 -38.25 -1.87
C GLY A 82 -1.71 -39.75 -1.84
N SER A 83 -0.48 -40.10 -1.46
CA SER A 83 0.00 -41.49 -1.36
C SER A 83 -0.76 -42.34 -0.34
N SER A 84 -1.35 -41.69 0.67
CA SER A 84 -2.02 -42.33 1.82
C SER A 84 -3.54 -42.16 1.84
N GLY A 85 -4.14 -41.58 0.80
CA GLY A 85 -5.57 -41.25 0.76
C GLY A 85 -5.81 -39.78 0.41
N PRO A 86 -6.96 -39.21 0.79
CA PRO A 86 -7.24 -37.80 0.52
C PRO A 86 -6.24 -36.86 1.19
N GLU A 87 -5.86 -35.78 0.49
CA GLU A 87 -4.81 -34.86 0.92
C GLU A 87 -5.39 -33.54 1.46
N ALA A 88 -5.28 -33.33 2.77
CA ALA A 88 -5.86 -32.18 3.45
C ALA A 88 -4.91 -30.98 3.56
N GLY A 89 -5.48 -29.76 3.53
CA GLY A 89 -4.75 -28.52 3.78
C GLY A 89 -3.72 -28.19 2.70
N VAL A 90 -4.00 -28.54 1.44
CA VAL A 90 -3.15 -28.20 0.27
C VAL A 90 -3.86 -27.21 -0.63
N TRP A 91 -3.09 -26.38 -1.32
CA TRP A 91 -3.60 -25.36 -2.23
C TRP A 91 -3.91 -25.96 -3.59
N VAL A 92 -5.14 -25.78 -4.05
CA VAL A 92 -5.54 -26.06 -5.43
C VAL A 92 -5.53 -24.74 -6.17
N VAL A 93 -4.71 -24.66 -7.21
CA VAL A 93 -4.51 -23.47 -8.05
C VAL A 93 -5.18 -23.73 -9.39
N ALA A 94 -6.14 -22.88 -9.74
CA ALA A 94 -6.69 -22.80 -11.09
C ALA A 94 -6.14 -21.55 -11.76
N GLU A 95 -5.39 -21.70 -12.84
CA GLU A 95 -4.76 -20.59 -13.56
C GLU A 95 -5.11 -20.57 -15.04
N THR A 96 -5.16 -19.37 -15.63
CA THR A 96 -5.45 -19.18 -17.04
C THR A 96 -4.79 -17.91 -17.59
N SER A 97 -4.48 -17.95 -18.88
CA SER A 97 -4.06 -16.80 -19.70
C SER A 97 -5.08 -16.47 -20.80
N ASP A 98 -6.25 -17.12 -20.81
CA ASP A 98 -7.32 -16.89 -21.79
C ASP A 98 -8.07 -15.56 -21.56
N LEU A 99 -7.89 -14.94 -20.39
CA LEU A 99 -8.50 -13.66 -20.00
C LEU A 99 -7.61 -12.47 -20.42
N GLY A 100 -8.10 -11.24 -20.26
CA GLY A 100 -7.31 -10.02 -20.56
C GLY A 100 -6.11 -9.79 -19.62
N THR A 101 -5.96 -10.61 -18.59
CA THR A 101 -4.88 -10.64 -17.62
C THR A 101 -4.47 -12.07 -17.32
N GLY A 102 -3.23 -12.29 -16.88
CA GLY A 102 -2.91 -13.54 -16.18
C GLY A 102 -3.79 -13.67 -14.95
N PHE A 103 -4.50 -14.78 -14.80
CA PHE A 103 -5.48 -14.97 -13.73
C PHE A 103 -5.19 -16.26 -12.96
N GLN A 104 -5.28 -16.20 -11.64
CA GLN A 104 -5.21 -17.36 -10.76
C GLN A 104 -6.27 -17.28 -9.66
N LYS A 105 -6.91 -18.41 -9.36
CA LYS A 105 -7.75 -18.56 -8.17
C LYS A 105 -7.29 -19.77 -7.36
N ILE A 106 -7.08 -19.54 -6.06
CA ILE A 106 -6.48 -20.52 -5.15
C ILE A 106 -7.44 -20.81 -4.00
N VAL A 107 -7.65 -22.09 -3.73
CA VAL A 107 -8.46 -22.59 -2.60
C VAL A 107 -7.68 -23.65 -1.83
N VAL A 108 -8.18 -24.06 -0.67
CA VAL A 108 -7.54 -25.06 0.18
C VAL A 108 -8.44 -26.28 0.37
N THR A 109 -7.86 -27.49 0.32
CA THR A 109 -8.61 -28.73 0.53
C THR A 109 -9.05 -28.94 1.99
N ASP A 110 -10.23 -29.54 2.17
CA ASP A 110 -10.75 -29.96 3.48
C ASP A 110 -10.08 -31.24 4.03
N ASP A 111 -10.59 -31.78 5.14
CA ASP A 111 -10.04 -33.01 5.77
C ASP A 111 -10.21 -34.27 4.90
N ASP A 112 -11.18 -34.25 3.98
CA ASP A 112 -11.43 -35.32 3.01
C ASP A 112 -10.78 -35.02 1.65
N GLY A 113 -9.83 -34.08 1.60
CA GLY A 113 -9.11 -33.68 0.39
C GLY A 113 -9.97 -32.97 -0.65
N ARG A 114 -11.20 -32.58 -0.33
CA ARG A 114 -12.14 -31.98 -1.27
C ARG A 114 -11.87 -30.49 -1.42
N PHE A 115 -12.11 -29.95 -2.60
CA PHE A 115 -12.03 -28.53 -2.88
C PHE A 115 -13.20 -28.05 -3.73
N LEU A 116 -13.44 -26.74 -3.64
CA LEU A 116 -14.37 -26.00 -4.47
C LEU A 116 -13.73 -24.67 -4.84
N VAL A 117 -13.53 -24.40 -6.12
CA VAL A 117 -13.13 -23.11 -6.66
C VAL A 117 -14.38 -22.37 -7.11
N PRO A 118 -14.84 -21.35 -6.35
CA PRO A 118 -16.08 -20.65 -6.66
C PRO A 118 -15.87 -19.55 -7.71
N ASP A 119 -16.94 -19.19 -8.41
CA ASP A 119 -17.03 -17.99 -9.25
C ASP A 119 -15.87 -17.88 -10.25
N LEU A 120 -15.58 -18.96 -10.99
CA LEU A 120 -14.58 -18.94 -12.06
C LEU A 120 -15.18 -18.31 -13.32
N PRO A 121 -14.49 -17.33 -13.95
CA PRO A 121 -14.83 -16.89 -15.31
C PRO A 121 -14.86 -18.05 -16.30
N GLU A 122 -15.64 -17.90 -17.37
CA GLU A 122 -15.64 -18.87 -18.46
C GLU A 122 -14.32 -18.75 -19.25
N ALA A 123 -13.43 -19.74 -19.07
CA ALA A 123 -12.13 -19.85 -19.71
C ALA A 123 -11.63 -21.30 -19.60
N ASN A 124 -10.54 -21.64 -20.28
CA ASN A 124 -9.84 -22.90 -20.01
C ASN A 124 -8.82 -22.67 -18.89
N TYR A 125 -8.75 -23.61 -17.96
CA TYR A 125 -7.85 -23.54 -16.81
C TYR A 125 -6.87 -24.68 -16.81
N ASP A 126 -5.65 -24.39 -16.38
CA ASP A 126 -4.74 -25.39 -15.85
C ASP A 126 -4.92 -25.46 -14.34
N VAL A 127 -5.17 -26.66 -13.83
CA VAL A 127 -5.43 -26.90 -12.41
C VAL A 127 -4.35 -27.81 -11.84
N TRP A 128 -3.71 -27.35 -10.78
CA TRP A 128 -2.63 -28.08 -10.11
C TRP A 128 -2.66 -27.85 -8.61
N VAL A 129 -1.86 -28.65 -7.90
CA VAL A 129 -1.82 -28.67 -6.44
C VAL A 129 -0.42 -28.37 -5.93
N ARG A 130 -0.38 -27.53 -4.90
CA ARG A 130 0.81 -27.22 -4.10
C ARG A 130 0.52 -27.51 -2.63
N GLY A 131 1.49 -28.04 -1.91
CA GLY A 131 1.36 -28.24 -0.46
C GLY A 131 2.70 -28.46 0.23
N TYR A 132 2.88 -27.93 1.44
CA TYR A 132 4.12 -28.14 2.18
C TYR A 132 4.35 -29.63 2.43
N GLY A 133 5.56 -30.10 2.13
CA GLY A 133 5.95 -31.52 2.18
C GLY A 133 5.67 -32.31 0.89
N LEU A 134 5.04 -31.70 -0.11
CA LEU A 134 4.72 -32.33 -1.39
C LEU A 134 5.59 -31.75 -2.51
N ALA A 135 5.74 -32.51 -3.58
CA ALA A 135 6.08 -31.97 -4.89
C ALA A 135 4.83 -31.33 -5.51
N ASP A 136 4.99 -30.24 -6.26
CA ASP A 136 3.89 -29.67 -7.04
C ASP A 136 3.36 -30.72 -8.02
N SER A 137 2.02 -30.82 -8.16
CA SER A 137 1.44 -31.74 -9.15
C SER A 137 1.68 -31.20 -10.56
N PRO A 138 1.72 -32.09 -11.58
CA PRO A 138 1.57 -31.65 -12.96
C PRO A 138 0.24 -30.89 -13.15
N PRO A 139 0.21 -29.83 -13.98
CA PRO A 139 -1.04 -29.18 -14.39
C PRO A 139 -1.97 -30.12 -15.14
N LYS A 140 -3.27 -29.98 -14.85
CA LYS A 140 -4.35 -30.70 -15.51
C LYS A 140 -5.34 -29.72 -16.11
N PRO A 141 -5.58 -29.76 -17.43
CA PRO A 141 -6.61 -28.95 -18.06
C PRO A 141 -7.98 -29.25 -17.47
N ALA A 142 -8.76 -28.21 -17.20
CA ALA A 142 -10.12 -28.30 -16.73
C ALA A 142 -10.95 -27.10 -17.22
N GLN A 143 -12.27 -27.29 -17.21
CA GLN A 143 -13.24 -26.23 -17.44
C GLN A 143 -14.12 -26.03 -16.20
N PRO A 144 -14.69 -24.83 -16.01
CA PRO A 144 -15.68 -24.61 -14.97
C PRO A 144 -16.86 -25.62 -15.08
N SER A 145 -17.45 -26.02 -13.95
CA SER A 145 -18.44 -27.11 -13.78
C SER A 145 -17.91 -28.54 -13.87
N GLU A 146 -16.60 -28.74 -14.08
CA GLU A 146 -16.02 -30.07 -14.02
C GLU A 146 -15.76 -30.55 -12.57
N ASP A 147 -15.74 -31.87 -12.41
CA ASP A 147 -15.27 -32.55 -11.20
C ASP A 147 -13.91 -33.20 -11.50
N VAL A 148 -12.87 -32.79 -10.77
CA VAL A 148 -11.48 -33.11 -11.09
C VAL A 148 -10.82 -33.83 -9.91
N THR A 149 -10.39 -35.06 -10.13
CA THR A 149 -9.44 -35.72 -9.22
C THR A 149 -8.01 -35.39 -9.63
N ILE A 150 -7.19 -34.93 -8.67
CA ILE A 150 -5.76 -34.61 -8.83
C ILE A 150 -4.95 -35.47 -7.87
N SER A 151 -3.87 -36.08 -8.37
CA SER A 151 -2.96 -36.86 -7.54
C SER A 151 -1.70 -36.07 -7.22
N VAL A 152 -1.23 -36.17 -5.98
CA VAL A 152 0.00 -35.54 -5.49
C VAL A 152 0.96 -36.57 -4.91
N HIS A 153 2.23 -36.19 -4.87
CA HIS A 153 3.31 -37.03 -4.33
C HIS A 153 4.10 -36.27 -3.29
N ASP A 154 4.61 -36.99 -2.30
CA ASP A 154 5.54 -36.46 -1.31
C ASP A 154 6.80 -35.93 -2.02
N ALA A 155 7.35 -34.82 -1.52
CA ALA A 155 8.63 -34.33 -2.00
C ALA A 155 9.73 -35.39 -1.75
N ALA A 156 10.62 -35.60 -2.72
CA ALA A 156 11.68 -36.62 -2.63
C ALA A 156 12.78 -36.24 -1.63
N SER A 157 12.86 -34.97 -1.23
CA SER A 157 13.83 -34.47 -0.24
C SER A 157 13.33 -33.24 0.52
N PRO A 158 13.91 -32.92 1.68
CA PRO A 158 13.64 -31.65 2.37
C PRO A 158 13.94 -30.42 1.50
N GLN A 159 14.96 -30.48 0.64
CA GLN A 159 15.33 -29.40 -0.27
C GLN A 159 14.26 -29.16 -1.33
N GLU A 160 13.69 -30.24 -1.88
CA GLU A 160 12.57 -30.13 -2.82
C GLU A 160 11.34 -29.54 -2.13
N ALA A 161 10.96 -30.05 -0.95
CA ALA A 161 9.83 -29.54 -0.18
C ALA A 161 9.97 -28.04 0.13
N ALA A 162 11.19 -27.58 0.45
CA ALA A 162 11.45 -26.20 0.85
C ALA A 162 11.41 -25.20 -0.32
N LYS A 163 11.44 -25.63 -1.59
CA LYS A 163 11.43 -24.73 -2.76
C LYS A 163 10.23 -23.79 -2.75
N ILE A 164 9.08 -24.29 -2.28
CA ILE A 164 7.81 -23.57 -2.22
C ILE A 164 7.59 -22.85 -0.88
N TYR A 165 8.53 -22.94 0.07
CA TYR A 165 8.37 -22.27 1.36
C TYR A 165 8.44 -20.75 1.18
N PRO A 166 7.63 -19.99 1.94
CA PRO A 166 7.60 -18.54 1.84
C PRO A 166 8.98 -17.92 2.06
N ALA A 167 9.27 -16.82 1.35
CA ALA A 167 10.58 -16.17 1.41
C ALA A 167 11.01 -15.79 2.83
N ASN A 168 10.08 -15.42 3.71
CA ASN A 168 10.39 -15.09 5.10
C ASN A 168 10.92 -16.29 5.92
N TYR A 169 10.59 -17.53 5.57
CA TYR A 169 11.17 -18.73 6.20
C TYR A 169 12.64 -18.91 5.79
N TRP A 170 12.95 -18.69 4.52
CA TRP A 170 14.35 -18.70 4.07
C TRP A 170 15.16 -17.58 4.71
N TYR A 171 14.56 -16.40 4.81
CA TYR A 171 15.15 -15.25 5.48
C TYR A 171 15.39 -15.50 6.99
N SER A 172 14.59 -16.34 7.65
CA SER A 172 14.81 -16.65 9.08
C SER A 172 16.08 -17.45 9.36
N LEU A 173 16.73 -18.00 8.34
CA LEU A 173 18.05 -18.64 8.48
C LEU A 173 19.20 -17.62 8.60
N LEU A 174 18.95 -16.33 8.32
CA LEU A 174 19.96 -15.28 8.40
C LEU A 174 20.38 -15.05 9.86
N HIS A 175 21.68 -15.20 10.14
CA HIS A 175 22.23 -14.96 11.48
C HIS A 175 22.69 -13.50 11.62
N VAL A 176 21.81 -12.61 12.07
CA VAL A 176 22.18 -11.23 12.38
C VAL A 176 23.26 -11.16 13.47
N PRO A 177 24.13 -10.12 13.49
CA PRO A 177 25.15 -9.98 14.53
C PRO A 177 24.55 -10.07 15.94
N PRO A 178 25.11 -10.88 16.86
CA PRO A 178 24.56 -11.09 18.19
C PRO A 178 24.60 -9.81 19.03
N ALA A 179 23.74 -9.72 20.05
CA ALA A 179 23.68 -8.55 20.94
C ALA A 179 25.01 -8.22 21.63
N SER A 180 25.89 -9.20 21.84
CA SER A 180 27.23 -9.03 22.42
C SER A 180 28.21 -8.26 21.53
N GLU A 181 27.91 -8.07 20.24
CA GLU A 181 28.71 -7.24 19.32
C GLU A 181 28.35 -5.75 19.41
N PHE A 182 27.42 -5.35 20.29
CA PHE A 182 26.96 -3.97 20.43
C PHE A 182 27.33 -3.38 21.80
N PRO A 183 27.68 -2.08 21.89
CA PRO A 183 27.79 -1.11 20.78
C PRO A 183 28.93 -1.47 19.81
N GLY A 184 28.76 -1.09 18.54
CA GLY A 184 29.78 -1.33 17.52
C GLY A 184 31.13 -0.71 17.88
N THR A 185 32.22 -1.36 17.46
CA THR A 185 33.60 -0.93 17.79
C THR A 185 34.37 -0.32 16.62
N GLY A 186 33.69 -0.13 15.47
CA GLY A 186 34.23 0.53 14.28
C GLY A 186 35.06 -0.41 13.39
N PRO A 187 35.64 0.13 12.29
CA PRO A 187 36.38 -0.65 11.30
C PRO A 187 37.60 -1.39 11.88
N ASP A 188 38.31 -0.80 12.84
CA ASP A 188 39.45 -1.43 13.52
C ASP A 188 39.05 -2.46 14.60
N GLY A 189 37.74 -2.64 14.81
CA GLY A 189 37.15 -3.55 15.78
C GLY A 189 36.34 -4.66 15.11
N ASN A 190 35.04 -4.72 15.39
CA ASN A 190 34.12 -5.70 14.81
C ASN A 190 33.45 -5.27 13.50
N GLY A 191 33.91 -4.18 12.88
CA GLY A 191 33.39 -3.67 11.61
C GLY A 191 32.02 -2.98 11.72
N ILE A 192 31.37 -2.98 12.89
CA ILE A 192 30.07 -2.33 13.11
C ILE A 192 30.30 -0.88 13.60
N PRO A 193 29.68 0.15 12.99
CA PRO A 193 29.86 1.54 13.41
C PRO A 193 29.41 1.78 14.87
N PRO A 194 30.13 2.61 15.66
CA PRO A 194 29.76 2.93 17.05
C PRO A 194 28.39 3.60 17.21
N THR A 195 27.83 4.15 16.13
CA THR A 195 26.46 4.68 16.11
C THR A 195 25.39 3.59 16.23
N MET A 196 25.72 2.34 15.93
CA MET A 196 24.86 1.18 16.20
C MET A 196 25.04 0.77 17.65
N ARG A 197 24.26 1.38 18.54
CA ARG A 197 24.40 1.22 20.00
C ARG A 197 23.90 -0.13 20.50
N THR A 198 22.90 -0.69 19.83
CA THR A 198 22.24 -1.96 20.18
C THR A 198 21.95 -2.77 18.92
N GLN A 199 21.70 -4.07 19.06
CA GLN A 199 21.30 -4.94 17.94
C GLN A 199 20.04 -4.41 17.22
N ALA A 200 19.13 -3.74 17.95
CA ALA A 200 17.93 -3.13 17.39
C ALA A 200 18.24 -2.03 16.35
N HIS A 201 19.27 -1.21 16.58
CA HIS A 201 19.70 -0.19 15.59
C HIS A 201 20.14 -0.85 14.28
N TRP A 202 20.92 -1.92 14.38
CA TRP A 202 21.41 -2.66 13.22
C TRP A 202 20.27 -3.38 12.48
N ARG A 203 19.35 -4.03 13.21
CA ARG A 203 18.16 -4.67 12.66
C ARG A 203 17.22 -3.67 11.98
N SER A 204 17.02 -2.48 12.57
CA SER A 204 16.23 -1.42 11.95
C SER A 204 16.86 -1.00 10.62
N ALA A 205 18.18 -0.80 10.57
CA ALA A 205 18.87 -0.47 9.33
C ALA A 205 18.69 -1.54 8.24
N LEU A 206 18.74 -2.84 8.59
CA LEU A 206 18.47 -3.93 7.66
C LEU A 206 17.02 -3.93 7.15
N ASN A 207 16.06 -3.78 8.07
CA ASN A 207 14.64 -3.82 7.74
C ASN A 207 14.22 -2.59 6.91
N ASP A 208 14.68 -1.41 7.29
CA ASP A 208 14.27 -0.14 6.67
C ASP A 208 15.03 0.18 5.41
N GLY A 209 16.32 -0.16 5.40
CA GLY A 209 17.20 0.06 4.28
C GLY A 209 16.93 -0.98 3.22
N CYS A 210 16.98 -2.27 3.52
CA CYS A 210 16.93 -3.33 2.49
C CYS A 210 15.56 -4.02 2.36
N ARG A 211 15.04 -4.60 3.46
CA ARG A 211 13.85 -5.48 3.41
C ARG A 211 12.58 -4.74 2.97
N LEU A 212 12.49 -3.44 3.22
CA LEU A 212 11.35 -2.61 2.84
C LEU A 212 10.96 -2.77 1.37
N CYS A 213 11.94 -2.70 0.48
CA CYS A 213 11.70 -2.69 -0.97
C CYS A 213 12.02 -4.04 -1.64
N HIS A 214 12.74 -4.92 -0.94
CA HIS A 214 13.25 -6.16 -1.51
C HIS A 214 12.82 -7.35 -0.67
N GLN A 215 12.08 -8.26 -1.31
CA GLN A 215 11.73 -9.53 -0.70
C GLN A 215 12.97 -10.40 -0.52
N MET A 216 13.46 -10.47 0.71
CA MET A 216 14.57 -11.35 1.09
C MET A 216 14.08 -12.78 1.28
N GLY A 217 14.85 -13.75 0.78
CA GLY A 217 14.59 -15.17 0.92
C GLY A 217 13.86 -15.82 -0.26
N ASN A 218 13.52 -15.06 -1.31
CA ASN A 218 13.19 -15.66 -2.62
C ASN A 218 14.48 -16.16 -3.30
N PRO A 219 14.40 -17.06 -4.30
CA PRO A 219 15.58 -17.58 -4.99
C PRO A 219 16.57 -16.48 -5.44
N PRO A 220 16.15 -15.36 -6.08
CA PRO A 220 17.09 -14.30 -6.47
C PRO A 220 17.86 -13.64 -5.33
N THR A 221 17.37 -13.70 -4.09
CA THR A 221 18.04 -13.05 -2.94
C THR A 221 18.75 -14.05 -2.03
N ARG A 222 18.27 -15.29 -1.90
CA ARG A 222 18.92 -16.33 -1.08
C ARG A 222 20.00 -17.12 -1.82
N GLU A 223 19.96 -17.10 -3.15
CA GLU A 223 20.96 -17.71 -4.03
C GLU A 223 21.59 -16.63 -4.89
N ILE A 224 22.87 -16.77 -5.24
CA ILE A 224 23.56 -15.89 -6.20
C ILE A 224 23.50 -16.43 -7.64
N LEU A 225 23.08 -17.69 -7.80
CA LEU A 225 22.99 -18.40 -9.07
C LEU A 225 21.67 -18.23 -9.82
N TYR A 226 20.78 -17.34 -9.38
CA TYR A 226 19.44 -17.27 -9.93
C TYR A 226 19.40 -16.46 -11.23
N ALA A 227 19.03 -17.12 -12.32
CA ALA A 227 18.66 -16.48 -13.58
C ALA A 227 17.32 -17.07 -14.04
N PRO A 228 16.28 -16.24 -14.17
CA PRO A 228 15.17 -16.55 -15.06
C PRO A 228 15.03 -15.42 -16.07
N PHE A 229 15.27 -15.76 -17.33
CA PHE A 229 14.27 -15.49 -18.34
C PHE A 229 14.52 -16.44 -19.52
N GLU A 230 13.64 -17.43 -19.64
CA GLU A 230 13.31 -18.09 -20.89
C GLU A 230 12.04 -17.44 -21.42
N ASP A 231 12.17 -16.50 -22.34
CA ASP A 231 11.10 -16.20 -23.30
C ASP A 231 11.65 -16.52 -24.70
N ALA A 232 11.74 -17.82 -24.98
CA ALA A 232 11.90 -18.36 -26.33
C ALA A 232 11.48 -19.85 -26.40
N GLY A 233 10.31 -20.20 -25.87
CA GLY A 233 9.55 -21.40 -26.29
C GLY A 233 10.31 -22.73 -26.38
N GLY A 234 11.09 -23.09 -25.37
CA GLY A 234 11.73 -24.40 -25.28
C GLY A 234 11.86 -24.83 -23.82
N GLU A 235 11.72 -26.12 -23.56
CA GLU A 235 12.00 -26.70 -22.25
C GLU A 235 13.50 -26.56 -21.94
N ALA A 236 13.91 -25.63 -21.07
CA ALA A 236 15.18 -25.80 -20.37
C ALA A 236 14.96 -26.37 -18.98
N GLU A 237 15.64 -27.50 -18.76
CA GLU A 237 16.02 -27.97 -17.44
C GLU A 237 16.64 -26.81 -16.62
N PRO A 238 16.41 -26.75 -15.29
CA PRO A 238 17.04 -25.77 -14.41
C PRO A 238 18.55 -26.03 -14.34
N VAL A 239 19.29 -25.48 -15.31
CA VAL A 239 20.73 -25.45 -15.25
C VAL A 239 21.08 -24.45 -14.17
N LEU A 240 21.47 -24.97 -13.00
CA LEU A 240 22.48 -24.32 -12.16
C LEU A 240 23.55 -23.84 -13.13
N ARG A 241 23.53 -22.55 -13.49
CA ARG A 241 24.67 -21.91 -14.15
C ARG A 241 25.76 -21.83 -13.08
N THR A 242 26.32 -23.00 -12.78
CA THR A 242 27.63 -23.15 -12.21
C THR A 242 28.55 -22.23 -12.97
N TRP A 243 29.52 -21.71 -12.26
CA TRP A 243 30.45 -20.67 -12.70
C TRP A 243 31.38 -21.09 -13.86
N ALA A 244 30.97 -22.01 -14.71
CA ALA A 244 31.66 -22.45 -15.91
C ALA A 244 30.65 -22.71 -17.03
N HIS A 245 30.78 -21.93 -18.10
CA HIS A 245 30.47 -22.17 -19.52
C HIS A 245 29.62 -21.08 -20.19
N ALA A 246 30.36 -20.09 -20.70
CA ALA A 246 30.00 -19.21 -21.82
C ALA A 246 29.92 -20.06 -23.10
N GLU A 247 28.95 -19.83 -23.99
CA GLU A 247 29.31 -19.14 -25.25
C GLU A 247 28.13 -18.40 -25.93
N ASP A 248 26.90 -18.43 -25.41
CA ASP A 248 25.73 -17.99 -26.20
C ASP A 248 25.07 -16.64 -25.84
N LEU A 249 25.62 -15.82 -24.93
CA LEU A 249 24.91 -14.59 -24.48
C LEU A 249 25.63 -13.24 -24.66
N GLY A 250 26.77 -13.15 -25.36
CA GLY A 250 27.33 -11.83 -25.75
C GLY A 250 27.62 -10.81 -24.62
N GLY A 251 27.51 -11.20 -23.36
CA GLY A 251 27.76 -10.37 -22.17
C GLY A 251 28.64 -11.16 -21.21
N GLY A 252 29.86 -10.68 -20.98
CA GLY A 252 30.89 -11.39 -20.22
C GLY A 252 30.44 -11.81 -18.82
N GLN A 253 30.83 -13.02 -18.43
CA GLN A 253 30.62 -13.57 -17.09
C GLN A 253 31.35 -12.69 -16.06
N VAL A 254 30.66 -12.26 -15.00
CA VAL A 254 31.32 -11.68 -13.82
C VAL A 254 31.70 -12.84 -12.91
N VAL A 255 33.01 -13.12 -12.80
CA VAL A 255 33.54 -14.07 -11.83
C VAL A 255 33.91 -13.28 -10.58
N PHE A 256 33.36 -13.65 -9.43
CA PHE A 256 33.69 -13.03 -8.15
C PHE A 256 34.79 -13.85 -7.44
N GLU A 257 35.65 -13.23 -6.65
CA GLU A 257 36.70 -13.97 -5.93
C GLU A 257 36.14 -14.68 -4.68
N SER A 258 35.02 -14.18 -4.17
CA SER A 258 34.32 -14.69 -2.99
C SER A 258 32.80 -14.50 -3.07
N MET A 259 32.07 -15.09 -2.11
CA MET A 259 30.62 -14.89 -1.99
C MET A 259 30.29 -13.48 -1.48
N GLU A 260 31.20 -12.91 -0.69
CA GLU A 260 31.18 -11.55 -0.19
C GLU A 260 31.27 -10.53 -1.33
N ASP A 261 32.17 -10.74 -2.31
CA ASP A 261 32.28 -9.90 -3.51
C ASP A 261 31.02 -9.97 -4.38
N ALA A 262 30.41 -11.15 -4.46
CA ALA A 262 29.18 -11.34 -5.21
C ALA A 262 27.99 -10.59 -4.56
N TRP A 263 27.88 -10.62 -3.23
CA TRP A 263 26.92 -9.80 -2.49
C TRP A 263 27.19 -8.31 -2.63
N ASP A 264 28.46 -7.93 -2.60
CA ASP A 264 28.88 -6.55 -2.76
C ASP A 264 28.49 -6.01 -4.14
N TYR A 265 28.69 -6.80 -5.20
CA TYR A 265 28.25 -6.47 -6.55
C TYR A 265 26.72 -6.36 -6.65
N ARG A 266 25.98 -7.31 -6.07
CA ARG A 266 24.50 -7.28 -6.07
C ARG A 266 23.97 -5.99 -5.46
N LEU A 267 24.54 -5.55 -4.33
CA LEU A 267 24.06 -4.36 -3.63
C LEU A 267 24.48 -3.05 -4.31
N GLN A 268 25.44 -3.08 -5.25
CA GLN A 268 25.79 -1.91 -6.08
C GLN A 268 24.75 -1.59 -7.16
N LEU A 269 23.82 -2.52 -7.44
CA LEU A 269 22.74 -2.29 -8.40
C LEU A 269 21.72 -1.24 -7.92
N ASP A 270 21.76 -0.87 -6.64
CA ASP A 270 20.96 0.20 -6.06
C ASP A 270 21.77 1.01 -5.04
N GLY A 271 21.93 2.31 -5.28
CA GLY A 271 22.72 3.18 -4.41
C GLY A 271 22.15 3.38 -3.00
N LEU A 272 20.85 3.19 -2.77
CA LEU A 272 20.26 3.24 -1.42
C LEU A 272 20.60 1.98 -0.64
N MET A 273 20.56 0.80 -1.27
CA MET A 273 21.07 -0.45 -0.70
C MET A 273 22.53 -0.31 -0.31
N TYR A 274 23.34 0.20 -1.23
CA TYR A 274 24.77 0.37 -1.01
C TYR A 274 25.09 1.35 0.13
N ALA A 275 24.36 2.46 0.22
CA ALA A 275 24.48 3.40 1.34
C ALA A 275 24.07 2.77 2.68
N THR A 276 23.01 1.95 2.68
CA THR A 276 22.57 1.20 3.86
C THR A 276 23.63 0.20 4.31
N LEU A 277 24.19 -0.56 3.38
CA LEU A 277 25.27 -1.52 3.65
C LEU A 277 26.44 -0.85 4.37
N ASN A 278 26.87 0.32 3.90
CA ASN A 278 27.94 1.09 4.54
C ASN A 278 27.55 1.56 5.96
N ARG A 279 26.29 1.97 6.18
CA ARG A 279 25.79 2.38 7.51
C ARG A 279 25.77 1.23 8.52
N MET A 280 25.58 0.00 8.06
CA MET A 280 25.50 -1.19 8.91
C MET A 280 26.87 -1.78 9.29
N GLY A 281 27.95 -1.31 8.67
CA GLY A 281 29.24 -1.98 8.70
C GLY A 281 29.35 -2.97 7.55
N ARG A 282 29.93 -2.50 6.44
CA ARG A 282 29.92 -3.19 5.15
C ARG A 282 30.49 -4.61 5.23
N GLU A 283 31.72 -4.76 5.72
CA GLU A 283 32.41 -6.05 5.77
C GLU A 283 31.62 -7.07 6.60
N ARG A 284 31.24 -6.67 7.83
CA ARG A 284 30.44 -7.51 8.73
C ARG A 284 29.09 -7.93 8.12
N ALA A 285 28.41 -7.02 7.40
CA ALA A 285 27.15 -7.31 6.75
C ALA A 285 27.31 -8.23 5.52
N LEU A 286 28.36 -8.04 4.72
CA LEU A 286 28.68 -8.92 3.58
C LEU A 286 29.02 -10.33 4.04
N GLU A 287 29.81 -10.49 5.10
CA GLU A 287 30.11 -11.79 5.71
C GLU A 287 28.84 -12.53 6.12
N MET A 288 27.88 -11.82 6.75
CA MET A 288 26.60 -12.38 7.16
C MET A 288 25.78 -12.88 5.96
N PHE A 289 25.61 -12.05 4.93
CA PHE A 289 24.84 -12.44 3.74
C PHE A 289 25.51 -13.57 2.97
N ALA A 290 26.85 -13.54 2.89
CA ALA A 290 27.64 -14.58 2.25
C ALA A 290 27.54 -15.91 3.00
N ASP A 291 27.64 -15.92 4.33
CA ASP A 291 27.41 -17.11 5.16
C ASP A 291 26.02 -17.70 4.94
N TRP A 292 24.98 -16.87 5.01
CA TRP A 292 23.60 -17.31 4.80
C TRP A 292 23.41 -17.96 3.42
N THR A 293 23.94 -17.33 2.36
CA THR A 293 23.88 -17.89 1.00
C THR A 293 24.67 -19.20 0.89
N LYS A 294 25.87 -19.26 1.48
CA LYS A 294 26.72 -20.47 1.51
C LYS A 294 26.01 -21.64 2.18
N ARG A 295 25.32 -21.41 3.32
CA ARG A 295 24.58 -22.47 4.02
C ARG A 295 23.34 -22.94 3.25
N VAL A 296 22.55 -22.00 2.70
CA VAL A 296 21.41 -22.32 1.83
C VAL A 296 21.85 -23.16 0.63
N MET A 297 22.89 -22.73 -0.08
CA MET A 297 23.46 -23.48 -1.22
C MET A 297 24.12 -24.80 -0.79
N GLY A 298 24.55 -24.91 0.47
CA GLY A 298 25.04 -26.14 1.09
C GLY A 298 23.95 -27.12 1.51
N GLY A 299 22.67 -26.78 1.29
CA GLY A 299 21.53 -27.66 1.55
C GLY A 299 20.80 -27.40 2.87
N GLU A 300 21.12 -26.31 3.58
CA GLU A 300 20.32 -25.86 4.73
C GLU A 300 18.90 -25.48 4.26
N VAL A 301 17.88 -25.94 4.98
CA VAL A 301 16.48 -25.63 4.72
C VAL A 301 15.80 -25.10 5.99
N PRO A 302 14.85 -24.16 5.88
CA PRO A 302 14.13 -23.67 7.05
C PRO A 302 13.11 -24.71 7.54
N PRO A 303 12.57 -24.54 8.78
CA PRO A 303 11.55 -25.43 9.29
C PRO A 303 10.32 -25.46 8.38
N THR A 304 9.71 -26.63 8.24
CA THR A 304 8.47 -26.81 7.47
C THR A 304 7.37 -25.91 8.04
N PRO A 305 6.78 -25.01 7.24
CA PRO A 305 5.65 -24.23 7.70
C PRO A 305 4.42 -25.13 7.95
N PRO A 306 3.52 -24.75 8.88
CA PRO A 306 2.27 -25.47 9.07
C PRO A 306 1.38 -25.35 7.83
N ARG A 307 0.62 -26.40 7.53
CA ARG A 307 -0.47 -26.34 6.54
C ARG A 307 -1.72 -25.69 7.16
N PRO A 308 -2.58 -25.03 6.35
CA PRO A 308 -3.83 -24.47 6.84
C PRO A 308 -4.74 -25.54 7.46
N GLN A 309 -5.37 -25.21 8.58
CA GLN A 309 -6.28 -26.09 9.30
C GLN A 309 -7.57 -25.36 9.71
N GLY A 310 -8.66 -26.13 9.87
CA GLY A 310 -9.95 -25.59 10.29
C GLY A 310 -10.41 -24.42 9.41
N ILE A 311 -10.73 -23.28 10.02
CA ILE A 311 -11.28 -22.11 9.33
C ILE A 311 -10.32 -21.47 8.33
N GLU A 312 -9.01 -21.66 8.48
CA GLU A 312 -7.98 -21.12 7.57
C GLU A 312 -8.17 -21.65 6.13
N ARG A 313 -8.79 -22.82 5.98
CA ARG A 313 -9.05 -23.45 4.69
C ARG A 313 -10.18 -22.81 3.90
N ASN A 314 -10.94 -21.90 4.51
CA ASN A 314 -12.04 -21.17 3.85
C ASN A 314 -11.56 -19.95 3.06
N VAL A 315 -10.26 -19.66 3.06
CA VAL A 315 -9.69 -18.53 2.30
C VAL A 315 -9.66 -18.89 0.82
N VAL A 316 -10.23 -18.00 0.00
CA VAL A 316 -10.13 -18.01 -1.46
C VAL A 316 -9.31 -16.81 -1.89
N LEU A 317 -8.25 -17.05 -2.64
CA LEU A 317 -7.43 -15.98 -3.23
C LEU A 317 -7.77 -15.87 -4.71
N THR A 318 -8.11 -14.67 -5.17
CA THR A 318 -8.21 -14.35 -6.60
C THR A 318 -7.11 -13.37 -6.93
N MET A 319 -6.33 -13.67 -7.95
CA MET A 319 -5.11 -12.96 -8.29
C MET A 319 -5.12 -12.64 -9.78
N TRP A 320 -4.73 -11.42 -10.09
CA TRP A 320 -4.56 -10.93 -11.45
C TRP A 320 -3.14 -10.42 -11.62
N ASP A 321 -2.53 -10.73 -12.76
CA ASP A 321 -1.32 -10.07 -13.23
C ASP A 321 -1.71 -8.91 -14.14
N TRP A 322 -1.44 -7.69 -13.68
CA TRP A 322 -1.93 -6.46 -14.28
C TRP A 322 -0.88 -5.35 -14.36
N GLY A 323 0.39 -5.67 -14.10
CA GLY A 323 1.50 -4.76 -14.34
C GLY A 323 2.15 -5.02 -15.69
N ALA A 324 2.51 -3.98 -16.44
CA ALA A 324 3.42 -4.13 -17.58
C ALA A 324 4.84 -4.53 -17.12
N SER A 325 5.67 -5.01 -18.05
CA SER A 325 7.07 -5.33 -17.76
C SER A 325 7.82 -4.12 -17.20
N GLY A 326 8.40 -4.29 -16.00
CA GLY A 326 9.10 -3.23 -15.29
C GLY A 326 8.22 -2.19 -14.61
N SER A 327 6.91 -2.42 -14.51
CA SER A 327 6.01 -1.64 -13.66
C SER A 327 6.43 -1.70 -12.21
N TYR A 328 6.12 -0.63 -11.47
CA TYR A 328 6.16 -0.66 -10.02
C TYR A 328 4.87 -0.04 -9.48
N LEU A 329 3.81 -0.85 -9.48
CA LEU A 329 2.54 -0.52 -8.84
C LEU A 329 2.77 -0.42 -7.33
N HIS A 330 2.96 0.80 -6.84
CA HIS A 330 3.38 1.04 -5.46
C HIS A 330 2.18 1.00 -4.51
N ASP A 331 1.07 1.61 -4.90
CA ASP A 331 -0.16 1.71 -4.10
C ASP A 331 -1.38 1.54 -5.00
N LEU A 332 -2.52 1.17 -4.39
CA LEU A 332 -3.79 0.99 -5.08
C LEU A 332 -4.98 1.41 -4.22
N VAL A 333 -6.12 1.66 -4.86
CA VAL A 333 -7.40 1.93 -4.22
C VAL A 333 -8.53 1.30 -5.01
N SER A 334 -9.55 0.81 -4.30
CA SER A 334 -10.77 0.22 -4.88
C SER A 334 -12.06 0.88 -4.40
N THR A 335 -11.99 1.72 -3.34
CA THR A 335 -13.16 2.42 -2.81
C THR A 335 -12.77 3.62 -1.97
N ASP A 336 -13.72 4.53 -1.72
CA ASP A 336 -13.57 5.53 -0.67
C ASP A 336 -13.53 4.82 0.69
N LYS A 337 -12.47 5.05 1.47
CA LYS A 337 -12.28 4.42 2.78
C LYS A 337 -13.39 4.79 3.78
N ARG A 338 -14.00 5.96 3.63
CA ARG A 338 -15.06 6.45 4.54
C ARG A 338 -16.35 5.65 4.39
N ASP A 339 -16.61 5.14 3.18
CA ASP A 339 -17.69 4.21 2.88
C ASP A 339 -17.17 3.07 1.99
N PRO A 340 -16.68 1.96 2.60
CA PRO A 340 -16.07 0.87 1.85
C PRO A 340 -17.09 0.02 1.08
N THR A 341 -18.39 0.37 1.10
CA THR A 341 -19.46 -0.41 0.44
C THR A 341 -19.83 0.10 -0.97
N LEU A 342 -19.28 1.23 -1.40
CA LEU A 342 -19.73 1.95 -2.61
C LEU A 342 -19.42 1.23 -3.93
N TYR A 343 -18.24 0.64 -4.08
CA TYR A 343 -17.70 0.25 -5.39
C TYR A 343 -17.38 -1.25 -5.49
N ALA A 344 -18.25 -2.11 -4.94
CA ALA A 344 -18.06 -3.55 -5.02
C ALA A 344 -17.99 -4.04 -6.48
N GLY A 345 -16.88 -4.72 -6.84
CA GLY A 345 -16.65 -5.24 -8.20
C GLY A 345 -16.26 -4.17 -9.23
N ALA A 346 -16.15 -2.90 -8.84
CA ALA A 346 -15.66 -1.84 -9.72
C ALA A 346 -14.14 -1.96 -9.95
N PRO A 347 -13.58 -1.21 -10.92
CA PRO A 347 -12.15 -1.22 -11.18
C PRO A 347 -11.29 -0.80 -9.98
N VAL A 348 -10.10 -1.38 -9.90
CA VAL A 348 -9.04 -1.04 -8.95
C VAL A 348 -8.03 -0.13 -9.63
N TYR A 349 -7.67 0.96 -8.97
CA TYR A 349 -6.79 2.00 -9.49
C TYR A 349 -5.42 1.93 -8.81
N GLY A 350 -4.38 1.60 -9.57
CA GLY A 350 -3.00 1.47 -9.12
C GLY A 350 -2.09 2.60 -9.61
N ALA A 351 -1.23 3.10 -8.73
CA ALA A 351 -0.20 4.09 -9.07
C ALA A 351 1.10 3.39 -9.50
N ASP A 352 1.43 3.43 -10.80
CA ASP A 352 2.74 2.96 -11.28
C ASP A 352 3.80 4.03 -11.05
N LEU A 353 4.48 3.92 -9.91
CA LEU A 353 5.52 4.85 -9.50
C LEU A 353 6.70 4.88 -10.48
N ARG A 354 7.02 3.79 -11.15
CA ARG A 354 8.19 3.72 -12.04
C ARG A 354 7.90 4.35 -13.40
N ARG A 355 6.70 4.13 -13.96
CA ARG A 355 6.32 4.62 -15.29
C ARG A 355 5.55 5.93 -15.27
N GLY A 356 4.99 6.34 -14.12
CA GLY A 356 4.18 7.55 -14.01
C GLY A 356 2.79 7.37 -14.65
N MET A 357 2.20 6.18 -14.52
CA MET A 357 0.91 5.81 -15.09
C MET A 357 -0.12 5.58 -13.98
N LEU A 358 -1.39 5.85 -14.29
CA LEU A 358 -2.52 5.30 -13.56
C LEU A 358 -2.92 3.99 -14.25
N THR A 359 -2.75 2.87 -13.58
CA THR A 359 -3.13 1.54 -14.07
C THR A 359 -4.49 1.18 -13.48
N VAL A 360 -5.42 0.71 -14.30
CA VAL A 360 -6.80 0.41 -13.93
C VAL A 360 -7.06 -1.06 -14.23
N MET A 361 -7.40 -1.86 -13.22
CA MET A 361 -7.79 -3.26 -13.41
C MET A 361 -9.26 -3.43 -13.13
N ASP A 362 -9.97 -4.03 -14.08
CA ASP A 362 -11.36 -4.42 -13.90
C ASP A 362 -11.41 -5.91 -13.46
N PRO A 363 -11.80 -6.20 -12.20
CA PRO A 363 -11.85 -7.57 -11.69
C PRO A 363 -12.97 -8.41 -12.30
N VAL A 364 -13.99 -7.79 -12.88
CA VAL A 364 -15.14 -8.48 -13.50
C VAL A 364 -14.86 -8.76 -14.97
N ALA A 365 -14.34 -7.76 -15.69
CA ALA A 365 -13.96 -7.91 -17.10
C ALA A 365 -12.62 -8.64 -17.27
N ASN A 366 -11.80 -8.73 -16.23
CA ASN A 366 -10.44 -9.27 -16.27
C ASN A 366 -9.56 -8.54 -17.30
N THR A 367 -9.65 -7.21 -17.32
CA THR A 367 -8.92 -6.33 -18.24
C THR A 367 -8.10 -5.30 -17.49
N VAL A 368 -7.09 -4.75 -18.19
CA VAL A 368 -6.21 -3.71 -17.65
C VAL A 368 -6.09 -2.58 -18.65
N ASP A 369 -6.28 -1.37 -18.16
CA ASP A 369 -6.07 -0.14 -18.89
C ASP A 369 -4.98 0.70 -18.22
N GLU A 370 -4.28 1.51 -19.01
CA GLU A 370 -3.23 2.39 -18.51
C GLU A 370 -3.42 3.80 -19.04
N MET A 371 -3.39 4.76 -18.13
CA MET A 371 -3.60 6.17 -18.43
C MET A 371 -2.33 6.95 -18.10
N GLN A 372 -1.85 7.71 -19.08
CA GLN A 372 -0.76 8.65 -18.84
C GLN A 372 -1.28 9.83 -18.02
N ILE A 373 -0.75 9.99 -16.81
CA ILE A 373 -1.07 11.14 -15.97
C ILE A 373 -0.41 12.38 -16.58
N PRO A 374 -1.16 13.47 -16.81
CA PRO A 374 -0.62 14.68 -17.43
C PRO A 374 0.24 15.48 -16.45
N VAL A 375 0.98 16.43 -17.02
CA VAL A 375 1.79 17.41 -16.29
C VAL A 375 1.55 18.81 -16.84
N GLN A 376 1.98 19.85 -16.11
CA GLN A 376 1.92 21.22 -16.61
C GLN A 376 2.76 21.40 -17.88
N GLU A 377 2.32 22.29 -18.77
CA GLU A 377 3.03 22.58 -20.01
C GLU A 377 4.48 23.01 -19.75
N GLY A 378 5.40 22.43 -20.53
CA GLY A 378 6.84 22.71 -20.40
C GLY A 378 7.54 21.97 -19.26
N PHE A 379 6.82 21.26 -18.39
CA PHE A 379 7.44 20.33 -17.46
C PHE A 379 7.76 18.99 -18.14
N SER A 380 8.95 18.48 -17.87
CA SER A 380 9.30 17.10 -18.16
C SER A 380 9.75 16.46 -16.87
N ALA A 381 9.15 15.31 -16.58
CA ALA A 381 9.56 14.44 -15.48
C ALA A 381 11.04 14.03 -15.61
N GLY A 382 11.66 13.80 -14.45
CA GLY A 382 13.01 13.26 -14.35
C GLY A 382 13.05 11.76 -14.65
N GLY A 383 14.25 11.17 -14.58
CA GLY A 383 14.39 9.72 -14.62
C GLY A 383 13.71 9.05 -13.42
N SER A 384 13.20 7.83 -13.64
CA SER A 384 12.56 6.99 -12.63
C SER A 384 13.40 6.79 -11.36
N TYR A 385 12.71 6.40 -10.28
CA TYR A 385 13.27 5.81 -9.06
C TYR A 385 14.10 4.56 -9.40
N ASN A 386 15.32 4.78 -9.88
CA ASN A 386 16.39 3.82 -9.87
C ASN A 386 17.42 4.47 -8.95
N GLY A 387 17.78 3.85 -7.83
CA GLY A 387 18.77 4.38 -6.88
C GLY A 387 20.18 4.58 -7.45
N GLY A 388 20.32 4.62 -8.78
CA GLY A 388 21.56 4.65 -9.53
C GLY A 388 22.22 3.27 -9.47
N ILE A 389 22.50 2.70 -10.64
CA ILE A 389 23.45 1.59 -10.70
C ILE A 389 24.84 2.18 -10.47
N LEU A 390 25.54 1.69 -9.46
CA LEU A 390 26.87 2.19 -9.07
C LEU A 390 27.98 1.40 -9.76
N ASN A 391 29.16 2.02 -9.86
CA ASN A 391 30.43 1.40 -10.29
C ASN A 391 30.38 0.63 -11.63
N GLY A 392 29.44 0.95 -12.52
CA GLY A 392 29.29 0.24 -13.79
C GLY A 392 28.79 -1.21 -13.66
N ALA A 393 28.17 -1.56 -12.53
CA ALA A 393 27.49 -2.83 -12.38
C ALA A 393 26.43 -3.02 -13.49
N ARG A 394 26.11 -4.26 -13.83
CA ARG A 394 25.18 -4.62 -14.91
C ARG A 394 24.04 -5.43 -14.33
N SER A 395 22.83 -5.19 -14.83
CA SER A 395 21.68 -5.97 -14.39
C SER A 395 21.85 -7.43 -14.83
N PRO A 396 21.69 -8.42 -13.94
CA PRO A 396 21.69 -9.83 -14.35
C PRO A 396 20.46 -10.20 -15.20
N PHE A 397 19.39 -9.39 -15.14
CA PHE A 397 18.15 -9.61 -15.90
C PHE A 397 18.12 -8.82 -17.21
N TRP A 398 18.56 -7.55 -17.18
CA TRP A 398 18.44 -6.64 -18.32
C TRP A 398 19.77 -6.32 -19.01
N GLY A 399 20.90 -6.81 -18.49
CA GLY A 399 22.23 -6.45 -18.97
C GLY A 399 22.44 -4.93 -18.96
N ASP A 400 22.86 -4.40 -20.11
CA ASP A 400 23.02 -2.95 -20.35
C ASP A 400 21.70 -2.26 -20.75
N ALA A 401 20.62 -3.02 -20.99
CA ALA A 401 19.34 -2.54 -21.53
C ALA A 401 18.29 -2.29 -20.43
N VAL A 402 18.71 -1.78 -19.26
CA VAL A 402 17.79 -1.46 -18.16
C VAL A 402 16.76 -0.42 -18.61
N PRO A 403 15.44 -0.71 -18.55
CA PRO A 403 14.42 0.25 -18.95
C PRO A 403 14.51 1.54 -18.12
N LEU A 404 14.70 2.66 -18.80
CA LEU A 404 14.67 4.00 -18.20
C LEU A 404 13.33 4.65 -18.50
N TYR A 405 12.53 4.81 -17.46
CA TYR A 405 11.26 5.52 -17.56
C TYR A 405 11.42 6.96 -17.08
N ARG A 406 10.65 7.88 -17.67
CA ARG A 406 10.47 9.21 -17.08
C ARG A 406 9.31 9.08 -16.10
N SER A 407 9.57 9.39 -14.84
CA SER A 407 8.59 9.20 -13.79
C SER A 407 8.25 10.52 -13.12
N ILE A 408 6.95 10.81 -13.02
CA ILE A 408 6.39 11.84 -12.15
C ILE A 408 6.26 11.37 -10.70
N SER A 409 6.72 10.16 -10.41
CA SER A 409 6.69 9.53 -9.09
C SER A 409 5.28 9.53 -8.49
N VAL A 410 4.30 9.09 -9.29
CA VAL A 410 2.92 8.96 -8.83
C VAL A 410 2.86 8.03 -7.63
N HIS A 411 2.04 8.39 -6.64
CA HIS A 411 1.96 7.68 -5.37
C HIS A 411 0.58 7.84 -4.73
N ASN A 412 0.21 6.83 -3.94
CA ASN A 412 -0.96 6.75 -3.07
C ASN A 412 -2.28 7.24 -3.72
N PRO A 413 -2.93 6.46 -4.60
CA PRO A 413 -4.26 6.83 -5.05
C PRO A 413 -5.27 6.69 -3.91
N MET A 414 -6.23 7.62 -3.80
CA MET A 414 -7.36 7.58 -2.88
C MET A 414 -8.64 7.98 -3.61
N MET A 415 -9.74 7.28 -3.33
CA MET A 415 -11.05 7.63 -3.90
C MET A 415 -11.84 8.52 -2.96
N ASP A 416 -12.65 9.41 -3.54
CA ASP A 416 -13.61 10.22 -2.80
C ASP A 416 -15.06 9.80 -3.03
N HIS A 417 -15.98 10.50 -2.35
CA HIS A 417 -17.42 10.29 -2.40
C HIS A 417 -18.07 10.70 -3.74
N ARG A 418 -17.29 11.22 -4.69
CA ARG A 418 -17.74 11.71 -6.00
C ARG A 418 -17.19 10.88 -7.16
N ASN A 419 -16.72 9.65 -6.88
CA ASN A 419 -16.16 8.75 -7.89
C ASN A 419 -14.91 9.33 -8.58
N ARG A 420 -14.01 9.95 -7.80
CA ARG A 420 -12.75 10.52 -8.31
C ARG A 420 -11.55 9.88 -7.63
N VAL A 421 -10.47 9.69 -8.38
CA VAL A 421 -9.19 9.16 -7.90
C VAL A 421 -8.20 10.30 -7.74
N TRP A 422 -7.84 10.58 -6.49
CA TRP A 422 -6.84 11.56 -6.11
C TRP A 422 -5.49 10.89 -5.90
N MET A 423 -4.41 11.53 -6.36
CA MET A 423 -3.05 10.99 -6.32
C MET A 423 -2.06 12.09 -5.99
N THR A 424 -0.89 11.70 -5.49
CA THR A 424 0.27 12.59 -5.44
C THR A 424 1.16 12.33 -6.63
N SER A 425 1.59 13.38 -7.32
CA SER A 425 2.54 13.26 -8.44
C SER A 425 3.21 14.58 -8.74
N ALA A 426 4.40 14.54 -9.34
CA ALA A 426 5.06 15.76 -9.81
C ALA A 426 4.34 16.31 -11.05
N ILE A 427 3.75 17.49 -10.93
CA ILE A 427 3.11 18.20 -12.06
C ILE A 427 4.03 19.28 -12.64
N ARG A 428 5.04 19.70 -11.86
CA ARG A 428 6.04 20.71 -12.21
C ARG A 428 7.38 20.46 -11.53
N ALA A 429 8.41 21.22 -11.94
CA ALA A 429 9.75 21.12 -11.35
C ALA A 429 9.77 21.58 -9.89
N THR A 430 10.58 20.91 -9.06
CA THR A 430 10.60 21.09 -7.60
C THR A 430 10.81 22.53 -7.12
N ARG A 431 11.63 23.31 -7.84
CA ARG A 431 11.95 24.70 -7.51
C ARG A 431 11.06 25.72 -8.24
N ASN A 432 10.21 25.28 -9.15
CA ASN A 432 9.26 26.13 -9.86
C ASN A 432 8.03 26.41 -8.99
N GLN A 433 8.24 26.90 -7.76
CA GLN A 433 7.14 27.26 -6.86
C GLN A 433 6.39 28.49 -7.35
N PRO A 434 5.05 28.51 -7.22
CA PRO A 434 4.26 29.72 -7.37
C PRO A 434 4.69 30.81 -6.38
N ASP A 435 4.59 32.07 -6.79
CA ASP A 435 4.99 33.19 -5.94
C ASP A 435 4.12 33.31 -4.69
N TRP A 436 2.86 32.85 -4.74
CA TRP A 436 1.96 32.84 -3.59
C TRP A 436 2.34 31.79 -2.52
N CYS A 437 3.30 30.90 -2.78
CA CYS A 437 3.89 30.01 -1.78
C CYS A 437 5.06 30.64 -1.01
N ARG A 438 5.67 31.69 -1.57
CA ARG A 438 6.95 32.24 -1.12
C ARG A 438 6.74 33.39 -0.14
N ASP A 439 7.86 33.83 0.44
CA ASP A 439 7.88 35.01 1.27
C ASP A 439 7.38 36.24 0.50
N GLY A 440 6.64 37.12 1.19
CA GLY A 440 5.94 38.26 0.59
C GLY A 440 4.53 37.99 0.05
N SER A 441 4.07 36.72 0.07
CA SER A 441 2.71 36.35 -0.28
C SER A 441 1.65 36.88 0.70
N ASP A 442 0.41 37.00 0.24
CA ASP A 442 -0.77 37.27 1.06
C ASP A 442 -1.46 36.02 1.60
N HIS A 443 -1.06 34.82 1.14
CA HIS A 443 -1.58 33.55 1.64
C HIS A 443 -1.21 33.38 3.13
N PRO A 444 -2.18 33.07 4.04
CA PRO A 444 -1.94 32.96 5.48
C PRO A 444 -0.79 32.00 5.83
N SER A 445 -0.82 30.77 5.29
CA SER A 445 0.26 29.79 5.49
C SER A 445 1.62 30.25 4.96
N ALA A 446 1.69 30.96 3.83
CA ALA A 446 2.96 31.47 3.29
C ALA A 446 3.53 32.61 4.15
N ARG A 447 2.68 33.50 4.69
CA ARG A 447 3.09 34.53 5.65
C ARG A 447 3.64 33.94 6.94
N TYR A 448 3.07 32.82 7.38
CA TYR A 448 3.52 32.15 8.59
C TYR A 448 4.77 31.29 8.35
N PHE A 449 4.80 30.51 7.27
CA PHE A 449 5.87 29.59 6.94
C PHE A 449 6.01 29.45 5.41
N PRO A 450 6.83 30.28 4.74
CA PRO A 450 6.94 30.28 3.28
C PRO A 450 7.67 29.04 2.75
N MET A 451 7.22 28.55 1.59
CA MET A 451 7.70 27.32 0.96
C MET A 451 8.41 27.61 -0.36
N ASN A 452 9.68 27.20 -0.46
CA ASN A 452 10.54 27.45 -1.62
C ASN A 452 10.66 26.26 -2.58
N SER A 453 10.08 25.11 -2.24
CA SER A 453 10.06 23.93 -3.09
C SER A 453 8.91 22.98 -2.74
N SER A 454 8.41 22.25 -3.73
CA SER A 454 7.48 21.13 -3.58
C SER A 454 7.85 20.05 -4.60
N SER A 455 8.09 18.80 -4.17
CA SER A 455 8.57 17.73 -5.06
C SER A 455 7.46 16.99 -5.81
N ARG A 456 6.40 16.57 -5.11
CA ARG A 456 5.14 16.06 -5.67
C ARG A 456 4.02 17.03 -5.28
N GLN A 457 3.08 17.23 -6.19
CA GLN A 457 1.84 17.99 -6.02
C GLN A 457 0.65 17.03 -6.09
N ILE A 458 -0.51 17.50 -6.56
CA ILE A 458 -1.77 16.76 -6.51
C ILE A 458 -2.30 16.60 -7.95
N SER A 459 -2.75 15.39 -8.26
CA SER A 459 -3.45 15.07 -9.50
C SER A 459 -4.76 14.36 -9.16
N MET A 460 -5.80 14.60 -9.93
CA MET A 460 -7.12 14.02 -9.73
C MET A 460 -7.66 13.53 -11.07
N TYR A 461 -8.15 12.29 -11.11
CA TYR A 461 -8.85 11.71 -12.24
C TYR A 461 -10.32 11.56 -11.89
N ASP A 462 -11.18 12.23 -12.64
CA ASP A 462 -12.63 12.09 -12.53
C ASP A 462 -13.08 10.91 -13.41
N ILE A 463 -13.64 9.87 -12.79
CA ILE A 463 -14.02 8.64 -13.50
C ILE A 463 -15.26 8.89 -14.36
N ASP A 464 -16.19 9.73 -13.92
CA ASP A 464 -17.45 9.98 -14.62
C ASP A 464 -17.24 10.79 -15.90
N THR A 465 -16.30 11.74 -15.88
CA THR A 465 -15.98 12.58 -17.04
C THR A 465 -14.74 12.11 -17.81
N GLU A 466 -14.01 11.13 -17.29
CA GLU A 466 -12.73 10.63 -17.81
C GLU A 466 -11.67 11.73 -17.99
N THR A 467 -11.62 12.70 -17.08
CA THR A 467 -10.70 13.86 -17.18
C THR A 467 -9.75 13.97 -16.00
N PHE A 468 -8.50 14.33 -16.31
CA PHE A 468 -7.53 14.73 -15.30
C PHE A 468 -7.62 16.21 -14.97
N SER A 469 -7.50 16.55 -13.68
CA SER A 469 -7.16 17.89 -13.20
C SER A 469 -5.87 17.84 -12.39
N LEU A 470 -5.07 18.90 -12.52
CA LEU A 470 -3.83 19.07 -11.76
C LEU A 470 -4.06 20.21 -10.76
N VAL A 471 -3.73 19.98 -9.49
CA VAL A 471 -3.88 20.98 -8.43
C VAL A 471 -2.49 21.29 -7.88
N ASP A 472 -2.04 22.53 -8.04
CA ASP A 472 -0.71 22.94 -7.59
C ASP A 472 -0.67 23.11 -6.07
N SER A 473 0.30 22.48 -5.39
CA SER A 473 0.47 22.56 -3.94
C SER A 473 1.78 23.25 -3.54
N CYS A 474 1.74 24.10 -2.51
CA CYS A 474 2.94 24.75 -1.99
C CYS A 474 3.86 23.81 -1.22
N PHE A 475 3.31 22.73 -0.67
CA PHE A 475 4.02 21.70 0.09
C PHE A 475 4.21 20.44 -0.76
N SER A 476 5.24 19.66 -0.44
CA SER A 476 5.44 18.34 -1.07
C SER A 476 4.43 17.33 -0.53
N THR A 477 3.97 16.43 -1.39
CA THR A 477 2.98 15.40 -1.03
C THR A 477 3.56 13.97 -1.12
N HIS A 478 2.95 13.02 -0.43
CA HIS A 478 3.28 11.59 -0.52
C HIS A 478 2.05 10.72 -0.25
N HIS A 479 1.64 10.57 1.01
CA HIS A 479 0.34 9.94 1.32
C HIS A 479 -0.73 11.04 1.42
N LEU A 480 -1.95 10.70 1.03
CA LEU A 480 -3.14 11.52 1.24
C LEU A 480 -4.23 10.72 1.93
N GLN A 481 -5.08 11.41 2.68
CA GLN A 481 -6.27 10.81 3.26
C GLN A 481 -7.39 11.85 3.39
N PHE A 482 -8.61 11.41 3.09
CA PHE A 482 -9.81 12.23 3.30
C PHE A 482 -10.23 12.22 4.78
N SER A 483 -10.61 13.39 5.28
CA SER A 483 -11.39 13.52 6.51
C SER A 483 -12.88 13.25 6.27
N GLU A 484 -13.60 13.08 7.37
CA GLU A 484 -15.06 12.99 7.43
C GLU A 484 -15.71 14.33 7.85
N ASP A 485 -14.98 15.45 7.68
CA ASP A 485 -15.54 16.79 7.91
C ASP A 485 -16.43 17.27 6.75
N GLU A 486 -17.15 18.37 6.97
CA GLU A 486 -18.07 18.97 5.99
C GLU A 486 -17.40 19.45 4.70
N ASP A 487 -16.08 19.67 4.73
CA ASP A 487 -15.28 20.14 3.61
C ASP A 487 -14.64 19.00 2.81
N HIS A 488 -14.79 17.77 3.29
CA HIS A 488 -14.07 16.59 2.81
C HIS A 488 -12.57 16.90 2.65
N THR A 489 -11.98 17.51 3.69
CA THR A 489 -10.59 17.96 3.66
C THR A 489 -9.65 16.81 3.31
N LEU A 490 -8.80 17.04 2.31
CA LEU A 490 -7.79 16.09 1.88
C LEU A 490 -6.45 16.46 2.51
N TRP A 491 -5.98 15.61 3.42
CA TRP A 491 -4.74 15.82 4.17
C TRP A 491 -3.56 15.15 3.46
N PHE A 492 -2.38 15.77 3.52
CA PHE A 492 -1.17 15.28 2.87
C PHE A 492 0.02 15.21 3.83
N SER A 493 0.74 14.09 3.79
CA SER A 493 2.10 13.97 4.32
C SER A 493 3.14 14.03 3.21
N GLY A 494 4.42 13.78 3.53
CA GLY A 494 5.51 13.73 2.56
C GLY A 494 6.47 14.92 2.61
N ASP A 495 6.00 16.11 2.98
CA ASP A 495 6.89 17.22 3.26
C ASP A 495 7.68 16.97 4.57
N THR A 496 8.90 17.50 4.62
CA THR A 496 9.78 17.33 5.79
C THR A 496 9.59 18.41 6.84
N GLN A 497 8.89 19.50 6.49
CA GLN A 497 8.74 20.69 7.32
C GLN A 497 7.31 20.90 7.80
N VAL A 498 6.32 20.48 7.01
CA VAL A 498 4.91 20.85 7.20
C VAL A 498 3.95 19.67 6.99
N ILE A 499 2.74 19.78 7.53
CA ILE A 499 1.56 19.02 7.09
C ILE A 499 0.67 19.98 6.30
N GLY A 500 0.21 19.54 5.13
CA GLY A 500 -0.61 20.32 4.23
C GLY A 500 -1.98 19.69 4.01
N TRP A 501 -2.94 20.49 3.54
CA TRP A 501 -4.29 20.03 3.21
C TRP A 501 -4.88 20.80 2.03
N LEU A 502 -5.91 20.21 1.42
CA LEU A 502 -6.76 20.80 0.40
C LEU A 502 -8.23 20.69 0.87
N ASN A 503 -8.93 21.81 0.96
CA ASN A 503 -10.37 21.89 1.11
C ASN A 503 -11.01 21.54 -0.25
N THR A 504 -11.50 20.31 -0.38
CA THR A 504 -11.98 19.81 -1.68
C THR A 504 -13.32 20.41 -2.07
N ARG A 505 -14.19 20.73 -1.10
CA ARG A 505 -15.42 21.48 -1.36
C ARG A 505 -15.14 22.85 -1.96
N LEU A 506 -14.24 23.63 -1.38
CA LEU A 506 -13.90 24.97 -1.89
C LEU A 506 -13.22 24.89 -3.27
N TRP A 507 -12.37 23.88 -3.48
CA TRP A 507 -11.79 23.61 -4.79
C TRP A 507 -12.87 23.32 -5.84
N ASP A 508 -13.83 22.44 -5.52
CA ASP A 508 -14.94 22.10 -6.41
C ASP A 508 -15.82 23.32 -6.74
N GLU A 509 -16.01 24.23 -5.78
CA GLU A 509 -16.81 25.45 -5.95
C GLU A 509 -16.11 26.51 -6.80
N THR A 510 -14.78 26.62 -6.71
CA THR A 510 -14.04 27.79 -7.20
C THR A 510 -13.07 27.51 -8.32
N GLY A 511 -12.50 26.30 -8.38
CA GLY A 511 -11.35 26.02 -9.24
C GLY A 511 -10.13 26.87 -8.88
N ASP A 512 -10.01 27.37 -7.64
CA ASP A 512 -8.86 28.14 -7.16
C ASP A 512 -8.04 27.34 -6.14
N GLU A 513 -6.90 26.83 -6.59
CA GLU A 513 -5.95 26.04 -5.79
C GLU A 513 -5.27 26.85 -4.67
N LYS A 514 -5.06 28.16 -4.86
CA LYS A 514 -4.38 29.04 -3.89
C LYS A 514 -5.21 29.17 -2.63
N ILE A 515 -6.52 29.43 -2.76
CA ILE A 515 -7.39 29.65 -1.59
C ILE A 515 -7.90 28.35 -0.99
N SER A 516 -7.85 27.25 -1.74
CA SER A 516 -8.37 25.95 -1.32
C SER A 516 -7.39 25.15 -0.48
N GLN A 517 -6.17 25.62 -0.25
CA GLN A 517 -5.15 24.86 0.49
C GLN A 517 -4.60 25.61 1.70
N GLY A 518 -3.98 24.85 2.60
CA GLY A 518 -3.23 25.39 3.71
C GLY A 518 -2.14 24.43 4.17
N TRP A 519 -1.20 24.94 4.96
CA TRP A 519 -0.16 24.13 5.58
C TRP A 519 0.33 24.72 6.89
N CYS A 520 0.87 23.84 7.74
CA CYS A 520 1.44 24.19 9.03
C CYS A 520 2.75 23.47 9.29
N PRO A 521 3.75 24.14 9.88
CA PRO A 521 4.90 23.45 10.43
C PRO A 521 4.49 22.60 11.63
N THR A 522 5.17 21.46 11.84
CA THR A 522 4.92 20.59 12.99
C THR A 522 5.69 21.09 14.22
N VAL A 523 4.99 21.61 15.22
CA VAL A 523 5.61 22.24 16.40
C VAL A 523 4.94 21.74 17.67
N ILE A 524 5.75 21.40 18.67
CA ILE A 524 5.32 20.97 19.99
C ILE A 524 5.33 22.17 20.92
N ASP A 525 4.21 22.43 21.61
CA ASP A 525 4.13 23.39 22.71
C ASP A 525 4.98 22.88 23.88
N THR A 526 6.28 23.19 23.83
CA THR A 526 7.24 22.68 24.82
C THR A 526 7.38 23.64 25.98
N ASN A 527 6.95 24.89 25.79
CA ASN A 527 6.92 25.90 26.84
C ASN A 527 5.65 25.77 27.73
N GLY A 528 4.59 25.12 27.21
CA GLY A 528 3.37 24.77 27.93
C GLY A 528 2.35 25.91 28.07
N ASP A 529 2.40 26.93 27.22
CA ASP A 529 1.49 28.08 27.27
C ASP A 529 0.19 27.89 26.47
N GLY A 530 0.03 26.72 25.84
CA GLY A 530 -1.13 26.33 25.04
C GLY A 530 -1.12 26.89 23.62
N ARG A 531 -0.01 27.47 23.16
CA ARG A 531 0.12 28.06 21.81
C ARG A 531 1.50 27.79 21.23
N ILE A 532 1.58 27.76 19.90
CA ILE A 532 2.86 27.67 19.20
C ILE A 532 3.40 29.08 18.91
N THR A 533 4.47 29.47 19.59
CA THR A 533 5.06 30.81 19.52
C THR A 533 6.48 30.81 18.95
N ARG A 534 6.71 31.68 17.97
CA ARG A 534 8.04 31.88 17.37
C ARG A 534 8.88 32.86 18.22
N PRO A 535 10.23 32.74 18.22
CA PRO A 535 11.03 31.74 17.51
C PRO A 535 11.03 30.37 18.22
N TRP A 536 11.19 29.31 17.45
CA TRP A 536 11.23 27.94 17.95
C TRP A 536 12.65 27.44 18.21
N ASN A 537 12.76 26.42 19.04
CA ASN A 537 13.89 25.50 19.04
C ASN A 537 13.89 24.71 17.72
N GLU A 538 15.02 24.76 17.01
CA GLU A 538 15.25 24.03 15.75
C GLU A 538 15.85 22.62 15.98
N GLY A 539 15.99 22.22 17.23
CA GLY A 539 16.51 20.92 17.63
C GLY A 539 16.80 20.88 19.13
N ARG A 540 17.19 19.70 19.62
CA ARG A 540 17.38 19.46 21.06
C ARG A 540 18.78 19.83 21.60
N GLN A 541 19.73 20.16 20.73
CA GLN A 541 21.14 20.38 21.12
C GLN A 541 21.39 21.70 21.85
N ALA A 542 20.64 22.76 21.52
CA ALA A 542 20.70 24.07 22.15
C ALA A 542 19.30 24.51 22.57
N PHE A 543 18.68 23.69 23.42
CA PHE A 543 17.27 23.80 23.79
C PHE A 543 17.03 24.96 24.76
N ASP A 544 16.17 25.91 24.38
CA ASP A 544 15.65 26.98 25.23
C ASP A 544 14.27 26.55 25.76
N PRO A 545 14.11 26.30 27.08
CA PRO A 545 12.84 25.84 27.65
C PRO A 545 11.71 26.87 27.57
N SER A 546 12.00 28.13 27.25
CA SER A 546 10.98 29.16 27.02
C SER A 546 10.43 29.19 25.59
N ARG A 547 10.88 28.28 24.73
CA ARG A 547 10.49 28.21 23.31
C ARG A 547 9.93 26.84 22.94
N ASP A 548 9.05 26.84 21.97
CA ASP A 548 8.49 25.60 21.43
C ASP A 548 9.47 24.84 20.55
N LEU A 549 9.27 23.54 20.40
CA LEU A 549 10.15 22.68 19.61
C LEU A 549 9.54 22.41 18.24
N ARG A 550 10.18 22.92 17.19
CA ARG A 550 9.84 22.52 15.84
C ARG A 550 10.44 21.16 15.53
N THR A 551 9.60 20.26 15.04
CA THR A 551 10.03 18.95 14.58
C THR A 551 10.09 18.91 13.06
N ARG A 552 11.02 18.11 12.54
CA ARG A 552 11.30 17.99 11.11
C ARG A 552 11.56 16.54 10.77
N GLY A 553 11.35 16.20 9.52
CA GLY A 553 11.55 14.86 9.00
C GLY A 553 10.38 14.44 8.14
N PHE A 554 10.64 13.48 7.26
CA PHE A 554 9.64 12.93 6.36
C PHE A 554 8.49 12.32 7.16
N ALA A 555 7.29 12.89 7.02
CA ALA A 555 6.05 12.32 7.56
C ALA A 555 5.60 11.17 6.65
N TYR A 556 5.54 9.95 7.21
CA TYR A 556 5.09 8.74 6.53
C TYR A 556 3.68 8.36 7.00
N GLY A 557 2.82 7.94 6.06
CA GLY A 557 1.39 7.79 6.29
C GLY A 557 0.72 9.12 6.58
N ILE A 558 -0.61 9.15 6.52
CA ILE A 558 -1.42 10.22 7.09
C ILE A 558 -2.84 9.69 7.25
N ASN A 559 -3.44 9.83 8.42
CA ASN A 559 -4.81 9.40 8.65
C ASN A 559 -5.58 10.36 9.56
N TYR A 560 -6.85 10.52 9.26
CA TYR A 560 -7.80 11.32 10.02
C TYR A 560 -8.39 10.49 11.17
N ASN A 561 -8.43 11.06 12.37
CA ASN A 561 -9.09 10.47 13.52
C ASN A 561 -10.57 10.90 13.56
N PRO A 562 -11.53 9.99 13.33
CA PRO A 562 -12.95 10.33 13.39
C PRO A 562 -13.43 10.66 14.82
N ALA A 563 -12.68 10.28 15.85
CA ALA A 563 -13.09 10.52 17.24
C ALA A 563 -12.90 11.98 17.69
N ASP A 564 -11.88 12.68 17.18
CA ASP A 564 -11.54 14.04 17.63
C ASP A 564 -11.09 15.00 16.51
N GLY A 565 -11.04 14.54 15.25
CA GLY A 565 -10.63 15.34 14.11
C GLY A 565 -9.12 15.55 13.96
N SER A 566 -8.30 14.94 14.82
CA SER A 566 -6.83 15.05 14.72
C SER A 566 -6.26 14.21 13.58
N ILE A 567 -5.07 14.58 13.13
CA ILE A 567 -4.36 13.93 12.02
C ILE A 567 -3.14 13.19 12.55
N TRP A 568 -2.98 11.93 12.16
CA TRP A 568 -1.90 11.08 12.63
C TRP A 568 -0.98 10.65 11.51
N PHE A 569 0.32 10.63 11.80
CA PHE A 569 1.37 10.15 10.90
C PHE A 569 2.57 9.65 11.69
N ALA A 570 3.50 8.97 11.05
CA ALA A 570 4.74 8.53 11.67
C ALA A 570 5.94 9.31 11.15
N ARG A 571 6.96 9.44 12.01
CA ARG A 571 8.33 9.68 11.56
C ARG A 571 9.22 8.55 12.01
N ARG A 572 9.90 7.99 11.02
CA ARG A 572 10.86 6.90 11.13
C ARG A 572 12.02 7.20 12.07
N GLY A 573 12.64 6.15 12.57
CA GLY A 573 13.81 6.21 13.44
C GLY A 573 13.92 4.98 14.33
N THR A 574 15.02 4.89 15.07
CA THR A 574 15.19 3.91 16.13
C THR A 574 15.29 4.68 17.47
N PRO A 575 14.15 4.96 18.16
CA PRO A 575 12.84 4.33 17.96
C PRO A 575 11.89 4.98 16.96
N GLY A 576 12.07 6.25 16.60
CA GLY A 576 11.04 6.98 15.83
C GLY A 576 9.79 7.26 16.67
N ALA A 577 8.74 7.82 16.07
CA ALA A 577 7.51 8.15 16.80
C ALA A 577 6.29 8.26 15.89
N ILE A 578 5.11 8.11 16.50
CA ILE A 578 3.84 8.57 15.92
C ILE A 578 3.59 10.01 16.37
N TYR A 579 2.92 10.78 15.52
CA TYR A 579 2.66 12.19 15.69
C TYR A 579 1.17 12.42 15.55
N ARG A 580 0.63 13.26 16.44
CA ARG A 580 -0.73 13.77 16.35
C ARG A 580 -0.65 15.25 16.01
N PHE A 581 -1.37 15.67 14.99
CA PHE A 581 -1.42 17.04 14.51
C PHE A 581 -2.86 17.56 14.56
N GLU A 582 -3.03 18.78 15.06
CA GLU A 582 -4.29 19.50 15.02
C GLU A 582 -4.07 20.84 14.35
N ALA A 583 -4.93 21.18 13.38
CA ALA A 583 -4.90 22.50 12.76
C ALA A 583 -5.47 23.59 13.68
N GLY A 584 -6.43 23.22 14.54
CA GLY A 584 -7.20 24.14 15.37
C GLY A 584 -8.16 25.01 14.53
N GLU A 585 -8.74 26.02 15.17
CA GLU A 585 -9.80 26.86 14.56
C GLU A 585 -9.26 27.93 13.60
N ASN A 586 -8.00 28.33 13.72
CA ASN A 586 -7.38 29.38 12.89
C ASN A 586 -5.94 29.01 12.51
N PRO A 587 -5.76 27.98 11.65
CA PRO A 587 -4.46 27.65 11.13
C PRO A 587 -3.92 28.78 10.23
N PRO A 588 -2.60 29.02 10.21
CA PRO A 588 -1.57 28.21 10.85
C PRO A 588 -1.24 28.55 12.30
N GLU A 589 -1.78 29.64 12.86
CA GLU A 589 -1.45 30.10 14.20
C GLU A 589 -1.89 29.16 15.32
N THR A 590 -2.94 28.35 15.09
CA THR A 590 -3.46 27.38 16.06
C THR A 590 -2.94 25.97 15.87
N CYS A 591 -2.06 25.75 14.89
CA CYS A 591 -1.54 24.41 14.61
C CYS A 591 -0.65 23.93 15.75
N ILE A 592 -0.92 22.72 16.27
CA ILE A 592 -0.15 22.08 17.34
C ILE A 592 0.17 20.63 16.99
N THR A 593 1.30 20.13 17.50
CA THR A 593 1.75 18.74 17.29
C THR A 593 2.13 18.10 18.62
N GLU A 594 1.68 16.87 18.82
CA GLU A 594 2.11 15.97 19.89
C GLU A 594 2.94 14.82 19.31
N ILE A 595 3.79 14.21 20.14
CA ILE A 595 4.68 13.11 19.75
C ILE A 595 4.60 11.99 20.77
N TYR A 596 4.50 10.76 20.29
CA TYR A 596 4.47 9.56 21.10
C TYR A 596 5.53 8.57 20.59
N GLU A 597 6.53 8.32 21.42
CA GLU A 597 7.60 7.34 21.13
C GLU A 597 7.19 5.97 21.69
N PRO A 598 7.41 4.87 20.95
CA PRO A 598 7.19 3.53 21.48
C PRO A 598 8.22 3.21 22.58
N PRO A 599 7.94 2.23 23.47
CA PRO A 599 8.90 1.80 24.46
C PRO A 599 10.20 1.28 23.81
N PHE A 600 11.32 1.93 24.10
CA PHE A 600 12.62 1.60 23.53
C PHE A 600 13.76 2.04 24.46
N GLU A 601 14.71 1.15 24.74
CA GLU A 601 15.78 1.39 25.73
C GLU A 601 15.24 1.78 27.13
N ILE A 602 14.02 1.33 27.45
CA ILE A 602 13.38 1.52 28.75
C ILE A 602 13.70 0.32 29.65
N PRO A 603 14.30 0.52 30.84
CA PRO A 603 14.72 -0.58 31.73
C PRO A 603 13.60 -1.55 32.13
N GLU A 604 12.36 -1.07 32.18
CA GLU A 604 11.17 -1.83 32.55
C GLU A 604 10.61 -2.69 31.41
N VAL A 605 11.13 -2.56 30.19
CA VAL A 605 10.68 -3.31 29.00
C VAL A 605 11.83 -4.15 28.46
N ASP A 606 11.60 -5.45 28.35
CA ASP A 606 12.57 -6.39 27.80
C ASP A 606 12.97 -5.98 26.37
N ALA A 607 14.24 -6.19 26.01
CA ALA A 607 14.80 -5.67 24.76
C ALA A 607 14.17 -6.28 23.50
N ASP A 608 13.60 -7.48 23.59
CA ASP A 608 12.83 -8.13 22.52
C ASP A 608 11.44 -7.50 22.32
N GLN A 609 10.91 -6.81 23.34
CA GLN A 609 9.64 -6.08 23.31
C GLN A 609 9.81 -4.60 22.92
N TRP A 610 11.03 -4.14 22.66
CA TRP A 610 11.26 -2.77 22.21
C TRP A 610 10.63 -2.54 20.83
N GLY A 611 9.78 -1.53 20.76
CA GLY A 611 9.16 -1.07 19.53
C GLY A 611 10.00 0.01 18.84
N HIS A 612 10.15 -0.06 17.52
CA HIS A 612 10.83 0.99 16.77
C HIS A 612 10.49 1.02 15.28
N ASP A 613 10.80 2.17 14.67
CA ASP A 613 10.49 2.58 13.30
C ASP A 613 9.00 2.47 12.94
N PRO A 614 8.14 3.30 13.54
CA PRO A 614 6.75 3.37 13.13
C PRO A 614 6.65 3.87 11.68
N ARG A 615 5.71 3.28 10.92
CA ARG A 615 5.43 3.67 9.53
C ARG A 615 3.97 3.82 9.23
N GLY A 616 3.31 2.73 8.83
CA GLY A 616 1.88 2.75 8.55
C GLY A 616 1.15 2.99 9.87
N VAL A 617 0.43 4.11 9.94
CA VAL A 617 -0.41 4.52 11.07
C VAL A 617 -1.83 4.56 10.56
N ASP A 618 -2.76 3.89 11.22
CA ASP A 618 -4.20 3.98 10.94
C ASP A 618 -4.98 4.07 12.24
N LEU A 619 -6.26 4.43 12.18
CA LEU A 619 -7.12 4.56 13.35
C LEU A 619 -8.38 3.71 13.20
N ASP A 620 -8.83 3.16 14.32
CA ASP A 620 -10.18 2.63 14.41
C ASP A 620 -11.20 3.74 14.73
N ARG A 621 -12.48 3.36 14.76
CA ARG A 621 -13.59 4.29 15.00
C ARG A 621 -13.64 4.86 16.42
N ASP A 622 -12.95 4.22 17.38
CA ASP A 622 -12.83 4.69 18.75
C ASP A 622 -11.62 5.63 18.94
N GLY A 623 -10.85 5.87 17.88
CA GLY A 623 -9.67 6.74 17.89
C GLY A 623 -8.42 6.06 18.44
N VAL A 624 -8.38 4.72 18.53
CA VAL A 624 -7.15 3.99 18.85
C VAL A 624 -6.26 3.97 17.62
N VAL A 625 -5.03 4.39 17.82
CA VAL A 625 -4.01 4.42 16.77
C VAL A 625 -3.37 3.04 16.66
N TRP A 626 -3.38 2.47 15.47
CA TRP A 626 -2.70 1.22 15.12
C TRP A 626 -1.49 1.55 14.25
N THR A 627 -0.32 1.02 14.60
CA THR A 627 0.90 1.26 13.83
C THR A 627 1.74 0.01 13.65
N ALA A 628 2.23 -0.20 12.43
CA ALA A 628 3.29 -1.17 12.17
C ALA A 628 4.64 -0.56 12.57
N LEU A 629 5.41 -1.30 13.37
CA LEU A 629 6.75 -0.93 13.82
C LEU A 629 7.77 -1.68 12.94
N SER A 630 7.99 -1.19 11.72
CA SER A 630 8.69 -1.91 10.64
C SER A 630 10.11 -2.32 10.99
N GLY A 631 10.78 -1.54 11.84
CA GLY A 631 12.14 -1.85 12.27
C GLY A 631 12.18 -3.05 13.21
N SER A 632 11.20 -3.17 14.10
CA SER A 632 11.16 -4.21 15.15
C SER A 632 10.35 -5.46 14.74
N GLY A 633 9.39 -5.31 13.82
CA GLY A 633 8.49 -6.38 13.37
C GLY A 633 7.20 -6.51 14.20
N HIS A 634 6.95 -5.59 15.13
CA HIS A 634 5.74 -5.57 15.95
C HIS A 634 4.58 -4.83 15.28
N LEU A 635 3.35 -5.19 15.66
CA LEU A 635 2.15 -4.37 15.50
C LEU A 635 1.82 -3.76 16.86
N ALA A 636 1.62 -2.44 16.91
CA ALA A 636 1.31 -1.71 18.14
C ALA A 636 -0.05 -1.01 18.04
N SER A 637 -0.71 -0.86 19.19
CA SER A 637 -1.85 0.04 19.37
C SER A 637 -1.50 1.10 20.42
N PHE A 638 -2.06 2.30 20.27
CA PHE A 638 -1.91 3.42 21.19
C PHE A 638 -3.27 4.12 21.38
N ASP A 639 -3.70 4.20 22.63
CA ASP A 639 -4.96 4.83 23.02
C ASP A 639 -4.64 6.05 23.88
N ARG A 640 -4.80 7.25 23.30
CA ARG A 640 -4.49 8.54 23.95
C ARG A 640 -5.37 8.82 25.18
N SER A 641 -6.50 8.11 25.33
CA SER A 641 -7.41 8.31 26.48
C SER A 641 -6.93 7.65 27.77
N LYS A 642 -5.92 6.78 27.68
CA LYS A 642 -5.30 6.05 28.80
C LYS A 642 -3.99 6.69 29.20
#